data_AF-A0A8T1VNY0-F1
#
_entry.id   AF-A0A8T1VNY0-F1
#
_cell.length_a   1.000
_cell.length_b   1.000
_cell.length_c   1.000
_cell.angle_alpha   90.00
_cell.angle_beta   90.00
_cell.angle_gamma   90.00
#
_symmetry.space_group_name_H-M   'P 1'
#
loop_
_entity.id
_entity.type
_entity.pdbx_description
1 polymer ?
#
loop_
_entity_poly.entity_id
_entity_poly.type
_entity_poly.pdbx_seq_one_letter_code
_entity_poly.pdbx_strand_id
1 'polypeptide(L)'
;MAMMTSARHVSRWRLCVPPQGATNIETPCSSTSESLGTSSPSTPPVSLRYLNEFVGKLHCAPALLQHGLFPDAKEVTESMALFNAVRRYLLPKSNEGQALEKHDGIVVVGDGNTPRTAALFAFRMRQWKCYSVDPAMEKGTSERSKGWADVENLVVVRNKIENAEEVCGVVTLPCCNWYSRQEKLFGRGPDLVYDDFSVLSDHREIRFWVGDRASSDVNTSNTDLSLVSSVMKGCVRKEKVEIDQHQIVDHNSMEDMATKQVEDLRKRHDGVLDFIGDALSELSRDTSAMSREEYIAVEQAVVSTLPSDVSSHLETDTHVLVFDWHPRRLAVRLLLHAGYTNIYTVSLAEKPSFTIDGCAGRGIQHLKLQLYKCRVNFDAESANESGGNDEPIQLDPCGCFVLQSSFTLARIGQEVEEEEEEEEQITVAFENGETPAPPIASILDAGFLFRGFRGRTKKSPAYFRRVCRTLDQLVSACGHAGDKTSPSPTLVCLSPRKQWRKKEFLTHPKLGYDVQSLIAAKKQTSGTPVYVYCCFKKQGVRDFAAPAAKMVPHTSDESVISRDAALETWLELENMLFTRQKKLTGVIIVIDSSSSRIKAGEDEKKATADQNNTDGALKKVYVQASGEITRVRKFSNGMAFLSLELAGTGYDRPLQVFLERETLEWSPAMFAKVVSLLRKGDELVAVGFMARNARGHAMLQVEALSLARSGEYEAYN
;
A
#
# COMPACT_ATOMS: atom_id res chain seq x y z
N MET A 1 -11.09 -21.01 11.02
CA MET A 1 -11.86 -19.83 10.56
C MET A 1 -11.13 -19.32 9.33
N ALA A 2 -11.47 -19.86 8.15
CA ALA A 2 -10.65 -19.80 6.94
C ALA A 2 -10.52 -18.39 6.36
N MET A 3 -9.29 -17.93 6.15
CA MET A 3 -8.98 -16.75 5.33
C MET A 3 -8.87 -17.18 3.87
N MET A 4 -9.76 -16.68 3.01
CA MET A 4 -9.66 -16.91 1.56
C MET A 4 -8.74 -15.88 0.91
N THR A 5 -7.68 -16.38 0.27
CA THR A 5 -6.80 -15.64 -0.63
C THR A 5 -7.53 -15.22 -1.90
N SER A 6 -7.70 -13.91 -2.12
CA SER A 6 -8.30 -13.35 -3.33
C SER A 6 -7.26 -13.23 -4.46
N ALA A 7 -7.47 -13.96 -5.55
CA ALA A 7 -6.74 -13.78 -6.82
C ALA A 7 -7.28 -12.55 -7.58
N ARG A 8 -6.43 -11.72 -8.19
CA ARG A 8 -6.89 -10.67 -9.11
C ARG A 8 -7.44 -11.34 -10.37
N HIS A 9 -8.77 -11.32 -10.46
CA HIS A 9 -9.54 -11.88 -11.56
C HIS A 9 -9.52 -10.93 -12.77
N VAL A 10 -9.17 -11.43 -13.96
CA VAL A 10 -9.46 -10.75 -15.22
C VAL A 10 -10.98 -10.80 -15.43
N SER A 11 -11.66 -9.66 -15.50
CA SER A 11 -13.11 -9.63 -15.71
C SER A 11 -13.44 -10.37 -17.01
N ARG A 12 -14.30 -11.41 -16.95
CA ARG A 12 -14.84 -12.13 -18.13
C ARG A 12 -15.80 -11.28 -18.98
N TRP A 13 -15.77 -9.96 -18.78
CA TRP A 13 -16.68 -8.98 -19.33
C TRP A 13 -15.87 -8.00 -20.18
N ARG A 14 -16.23 -7.84 -21.45
CA ARG A 14 -15.56 -6.94 -22.40
C ARG A 14 -16.41 -5.68 -22.60
N LEU A 15 -15.76 -4.52 -22.80
CA LEU A 15 -16.45 -3.27 -23.13
C LEU A 15 -17.22 -3.43 -24.45
N CYS A 16 -18.47 -2.96 -24.50
CA CYS A 16 -19.22 -2.89 -25.75
C CYS A 16 -18.56 -1.87 -26.69
N VAL A 17 -18.13 -2.30 -27.87
CA VAL A 17 -17.68 -1.39 -28.93
C VAL A 17 -18.91 -0.96 -29.72
N PRO A 18 -19.17 0.35 -29.93
CA PRO A 18 -20.31 0.78 -30.73
C PRO A 18 -20.20 0.23 -32.17
N PRO A 19 -21.31 -0.18 -32.80
CA PRO A 19 -21.28 -0.67 -34.16
C PRO A 19 -20.79 0.43 -35.11
N GLN A 20 -19.77 0.12 -35.91
CA GLN A 20 -19.32 0.98 -37.00
C GLN A 20 -20.39 0.95 -38.10
N GLY A 21 -21.32 1.91 -38.06
CA GLY A 21 -22.35 2.10 -39.07
C GLY A 21 -21.77 2.70 -40.35
N ALA A 22 -22.14 2.10 -41.48
CA ALA A 22 -21.74 2.45 -42.83
C ALA A 22 -22.25 3.83 -43.31
N THR A 23 -21.42 4.41 -44.17
CA THR A 23 -21.54 5.57 -45.08
C THR A 23 -22.91 6.19 -45.43
N ASN A 24 -22.89 7.54 -45.42
CA ASN A 24 -23.46 8.53 -46.36
C ASN A 24 -24.99 8.73 -46.48
N ILE A 25 -25.41 9.98 -46.26
CA ILE A 25 -26.16 10.86 -47.19
C ILE A 25 -25.94 12.34 -46.78
N GLU A 26 -25.53 13.16 -47.76
CA GLU A 26 -25.33 14.62 -47.73
C GLU A 26 -26.69 15.37 -47.57
N THR A 27 -26.85 16.58 -47.00
CA THR A 27 -26.47 17.94 -47.50
C THR A 27 -27.10 19.02 -46.55
N PRO A 28 -26.97 20.38 -46.70
CA PRO A 28 -26.05 21.26 -45.95
C PRO A 28 -26.69 22.49 -45.20
N CYS A 29 -25.81 23.37 -44.67
CA CYS A 29 -25.98 24.76 -44.14
C CYS A 29 -26.16 24.90 -42.60
N SER A 30 -25.49 25.80 -41.85
CA SER A 30 -24.61 26.94 -42.14
C SER A 30 -23.74 27.32 -40.90
N SER A 31 -22.46 27.65 -41.15
CA SER A 31 -21.57 28.58 -40.42
C SER A 31 -21.76 28.88 -38.92
N THR A 32 -20.76 28.54 -38.10
CA THR A 32 -19.79 29.52 -37.55
C THR A 32 -18.63 28.81 -36.86
N SER A 33 -17.44 29.38 -37.04
CA SER A 33 -16.12 28.87 -36.73
C SER A 33 -15.81 28.75 -35.24
N GLU A 34 -15.21 27.64 -34.81
CA GLU A 34 -14.21 27.61 -33.75
C GLU A 34 -13.33 26.33 -33.84
N SER A 35 -12.09 26.48 -33.40
CA SER A 35 -10.85 25.81 -33.80
C SER A 35 -10.78 24.27 -33.70
N LEU A 36 -10.16 23.63 -34.71
CA LEU A 36 -9.68 22.25 -34.69
C LEU A 36 -8.63 22.04 -33.57
N GLY A 37 -9.02 21.31 -32.53
CA GLY A 37 -8.11 20.61 -31.63
C GLY A 37 -8.14 19.12 -31.92
N THR A 38 -7.02 18.56 -32.34
CA THR A 38 -6.79 17.11 -32.54
C THR A 38 -6.94 16.39 -31.20
N SER A 39 -7.98 15.57 -31.06
CA SER A 39 -8.32 14.85 -29.85
C SER A 39 -7.49 13.57 -29.70
N SER A 40 -6.62 13.55 -28.69
CA SER A 40 -6.06 12.32 -28.10
C SER A 40 -7.17 11.45 -27.50
N PRO A 41 -7.00 10.13 -27.36
CA PRO A 41 -7.89 9.30 -26.56
C PRO A 41 -7.69 9.66 -25.07
N SER A 42 -8.38 10.70 -24.62
CA SER A 42 -8.38 11.11 -23.22
C SER A 42 -8.99 10.00 -22.37
N THR A 43 -8.29 9.60 -21.31
CA THR A 43 -8.88 8.89 -20.18
C THR A 43 -10.12 9.69 -19.76
N PRO A 44 -11.31 9.06 -19.66
CA PRO A 44 -12.53 9.81 -19.35
C PRO A 44 -12.32 10.57 -18.03
N PRO A 45 -12.57 11.89 -18.01
CA PRO A 45 -12.27 12.73 -16.85
C PRO A 45 -13.04 12.23 -15.63
N VAL A 46 -12.36 12.13 -14.48
CA VAL A 46 -12.97 11.77 -13.20
C VAL A 46 -14.08 12.78 -12.89
N SER A 47 -15.30 12.28 -12.74
CA SER A 47 -16.49 13.10 -12.54
C SER A 47 -16.82 13.20 -11.05
N LEU A 48 -16.82 14.41 -10.49
CA LEU A 48 -17.22 14.67 -9.09
C LEU A 48 -18.74 14.74 -8.90
N ARG A 49 -19.53 14.25 -9.87
CA ARG A 49 -20.99 14.34 -9.88
C ARG A 49 -21.62 13.82 -8.59
N TYR A 50 -21.20 12.66 -8.09
CA TYR A 50 -21.82 12.05 -6.92
C TYR A 50 -21.53 12.80 -5.63
N LEU A 51 -20.32 13.37 -5.47
CA LEU A 51 -20.03 14.25 -4.34
C LEU A 51 -20.84 15.53 -4.41
N ASN A 52 -20.95 16.14 -5.59
CA ASN A 52 -21.76 17.34 -5.79
C ASN A 52 -23.26 17.07 -5.54
N GLU A 53 -23.78 15.91 -5.95
CA GLU A 53 -25.16 15.50 -5.67
C GLU A 53 -25.37 15.23 -4.18
N PHE A 54 -24.43 14.55 -3.51
CA PHE A 54 -24.50 14.24 -2.09
C PHE A 54 -24.47 15.51 -1.22
N VAL A 55 -23.48 16.38 -1.43
CA VAL A 55 -23.31 17.59 -0.60
C VAL A 55 -24.32 18.69 -0.98
N GLY A 56 -24.57 18.86 -2.28
CA GLY A 56 -25.33 20.01 -2.80
C GLY A 56 -26.83 19.77 -2.99
N LYS A 57 -27.29 18.52 -3.15
CA LYS A 57 -28.70 18.22 -3.50
C LYS A 57 -29.39 17.27 -2.55
N LEU A 58 -28.64 16.48 -1.78
CA LEU A 58 -29.22 15.44 -0.94
C LEU A 58 -29.58 15.98 0.45
N HIS A 59 -30.86 16.27 0.68
CA HIS A 59 -31.32 16.81 1.97
C HIS A 59 -31.04 15.91 3.18
N CYS A 60 -30.90 14.60 2.99
CA CYS A 60 -30.56 13.67 4.07
C CYS A 60 -29.05 13.52 4.31
N ALA A 61 -28.19 14.18 3.52
CA ALA A 61 -26.74 14.09 3.70
C ALA A 61 -26.26 14.49 5.12
N PRO A 62 -26.78 15.57 5.76
CA PRO A 62 -26.40 15.89 7.13
C PRO A 62 -26.72 14.77 8.13
N ALA A 63 -27.90 14.15 8.01
CA ALA A 63 -28.29 13.03 8.87
C ALA A 63 -27.39 11.81 8.63
N LEU A 64 -27.14 11.45 7.36
CA LEU A 64 -26.24 10.36 6.99
C LEU A 64 -24.81 10.55 7.54
N LEU A 65 -24.30 11.79 7.52
CA LEU A 65 -22.99 12.14 8.08
C LEU A 65 -23.00 12.09 9.62
N GLN A 66 -24.08 12.55 10.26
CA GLN A 66 -24.26 12.48 11.71
C GLN A 66 -24.28 11.04 12.24
N HIS A 67 -24.81 10.10 11.46
CA HIS A 67 -24.77 8.67 11.77
C HIS A 67 -23.39 8.02 11.58
N GLY A 68 -22.35 8.76 11.14
CA GLY A 68 -20.97 8.25 11.06
C GLY A 68 -20.77 7.11 10.05
N LEU A 69 -21.65 7.04 9.05
CA LEU A 69 -21.72 5.93 8.08
C LEU A 69 -20.56 5.94 7.09
N PHE A 70 -20.17 7.13 6.62
CA PHE A 70 -19.17 7.30 5.57
C PHE A 70 -17.81 7.73 6.15
N PRO A 71 -16.75 6.91 6.04
CA PRO A 71 -15.42 7.29 6.51
C PRO A 71 -14.70 8.26 5.57
N ASP A 72 -15.01 8.22 4.27
CA ASP A 72 -14.35 9.03 3.24
C ASP A 72 -15.25 9.26 2.01
N ALA A 73 -14.74 10.08 1.09
CA ALA A 73 -15.43 10.44 -0.15
C ALA A 73 -15.61 9.27 -1.14
N LYS A 74 -14.72 8.27 -1.10
CA LYS A 74 -14.81 7.08 -1.95
C LYS A 74 -16.10 6.33 -1.62
N GLU A 75 -16.32 6.02 -0.35
CA GLU A 75 -17.50 5.29 0.12
C GLU A 75 -18.81 6.04 -0.21
N VAL A 76 -18.80 7.38 -0.12
CA VAL A 76 -19.94 8.21 -0.55
C VAL A 76 -20.25 8.01 -2.04
N THR A 77 -19.21 8.05 -2.89
CA THR A 77 -19.41 7.88 -4.34
C THR A 77 -19.84 6.47 -4.74
N GLU A 78 -19.36 5.43 -4.06
CA GLU A 78 -19.80 4.05 -4.28
C GLU A 78 -21.30 3.88 -3.95
N SER A 79 -21.74 4.36 -2.78
CA SER A 79 -23.15 4.28 -2.39
C SER A 79 -24.06 5.13 -3.29
N MET A 80 -23.63 6.33 -3.67
CA MET A 80 -24.39 7.19 -4.59
C MET A 80 -24.50 6.60 -6.00
N ALA A 81 -23.48 5.88 -6.47
CA ALA A 81 -23.52 5.20 -7.76
C ALA A 81 -24.53 4.04 -7.76
N LEU A 82 -24.55 3.24 -6.69
CA LEU A 82 -25.57 2.20 -6.49
C LEU A 82 -26.98 2.81 -6.39
N PHE A 83 -27.13 3.91 -5.64
CA PHE A 83 -28.39 4.64 -5.56
C PHE A 83 -28.87 5.13 -6.91
N ASN A 84 -27.97 5.70 -7.72
CA ASN A 84 -28.27 6.17 -9.05
C ASN A 84 -28.66 5.01 -10.00
N ALA A 85 -28.00 3.84 -9.88
CA ALA A 85 -28.34 2.64 -10.63
C ALA A 85 -29.78 2.20 -10.33
N VAL A 86 -30.12 2.02 -9.05
CA VAL A 86 -31.48 1.66 -8.61
C VAL A 86 -32.52 2.67 -9.07
N ARG A 87 -32.25 3.98 -8.89
CA ARG A 87 -33.14 5.05 -9.33
C ARG A 87 -33.47 4.97 -10.81
N ARG A 88 -32.53 4.50 -11.62
CA ARG A 88 -32.65 4.46 -13.09
C ARG A 88 -33.27 3.16 -13.61
N TYR A 89 -32.96 2.03 -12.99
CA TYR A 89 -33.26 0.71 -13.52
C TYR A 89 -34.35 -0.04 -12.74
N LEU A 90 -34.56 0.26 -11.44
CA LEU A 90 -35.62 -0.38 -10.64
C LEU A 90 -36.84 0.50 -10.44
N LEU A 91 -36.65 1.80 -10.19
CA LEU A 91 -37.80 2.66 -9.95
C LEU A 91 -38.53 2.91 -11.28
N PRO A 92 -39.83 2.55 -11.39
CA PRO A 92 -40.60 2.91 -12.56
C PRO A 92 -40.58 4.42 -12.71
N LYS A 93 -40.41 4.91 -13.94
CA LYS A 93 -40.81 6.28 -14.28
C LYS A 93 -42.33 6.29 -14.28
N SER A 94 -42.96 6.38 -13.12
CA SER A 94 -44.42 6.41 -13.04
C SER A 94 -44.91 7.70 -13.70
N ASN A 95 -45.66 7.51 -14.80
CA ASN A 95 -46.82 8.36 -15.03
C ASN A 95 -47.67 8.28 -13.76
N GLU A 96 -48.10 9.44 -13.28
CA GLU A 96 -48.83 9.63 -12.04
C GLU A 96 -49.92 8.56 -11.83
N GLY A 97 -49.92 7.87 -10.69
CA GLY A 97 -51.15 7.28 -10.15
C GLY A 97 -51.25 5.77 -9.93
N GLN A 98 -50.22 4.94 -10.14
CA GLN A 98 -50.26 3.53 -9.69
C GLN A 98 -49.39 3.32 -8.46
N ALA A 99 -50.04 3.07 -7.32
CA ALA A 99 -49.38 2.69 -6.08
C ALA A 99 -48.68 1.34 -6.30
N LEU A 100 -47.34 1.34 -6.26
CA LEU A 100 -46.56 0.11 -6.13
C LEU A 100 -47.11 -0.66 -4.93
N GLU A 101 -47.57 -1.89 -5.15
CA GLU A 101 -47.94 -2.76 -4.05
C GLU A 101 -46.73 -2.86 -3.10
N LYS A 102 -46.93 -2.38 -1.88
CA LYS A 102 -45.99 -2.47 -0.76
C LYS A 102 -45.47 -3.91 -0.70
N HIS A 103 -44.17 -4.13 -0.89
CA HIS A 103 -43.34 -5.18 -0.24
C HIS A 103 -41.90 -5.26 -0.78
N ASP A 104 -41.50 -4.44 -1.75
CA ASP A 104 -40.15 -4.54 -2.32
C ASP A 104 -39.06 -4.08 -1.35
N GLY A 105 -38.07 -4.95 -1.16
CA GLY A 105 -36.88 -4.69 -0.37
C GLY A 105 -35.66 -4.51 -1.27
N ILE A 106 -34.82 -3.52 -1.00
CA ILE A 106 -33.53 -3.36 -1.68
C ILE A 106 -32.45 -4.04 -0.87
N VAL A 107 -31.79 -5.00 -1.50
CA VAL A 107 -30.70 -5.75 -0.89
C VAL A 107 -29.36 -5.20 -1.39
N VAL A 108 -28.61 -4.62 -0.47
CA VAL A 108 -27.24 -4.17 -0.69
C VAL A 108 -26.30 -5.23 -0.16
N VAL A 109 -25.50 -5.81 -1.05
CA VAL A 109 -24.53 -6.84 -0.70
C VAL A 109 -23.13 -6.26 -0.67
N GLY A 110 -22.37 -6.53 0.40
CA GLY A 110 -20.98 -6.10 0.49
C GLY A 110 -20.80 -4.67 1.04
N ASP A 111 -21.76 -4.18 1.84
CA ASP A 111 -21.73 -2.83 2.43
C ASP A 111 -20.59 -2.64 3.45
N GLY A 112 -19.95 -3.75 3.87
CA GLY A 112 -18.83 -3.78 4.80
C GLY A 112 -19.27 -3.90 6.25
N ASN A 113 -18.50 -3.28 7.16
CA ASN A 113 -18.79 -3.29 8.59
C ASN A 113 -19.91 -2.34 9.02
N THR A 114 -20.29 -1.41 8.16
CA THR A 114 -21.32 -0.39 8.40
C THR A 114 -22.31 -0.38 7.23
N PRO A 115 -23.62 -0.20 7.45
CA PRO A 115 -24.63 -0.30 6.39
C PRO A 115 -24.73 0.99 5.55
N ARG A 116 -23.63 1.42 4.92
CA ARG A 116 -23.49 2.76 4.29
C ARG A 116 -24.51 3.00 3.18
N THR A 117 -24.55 2.06 2.24
CA THR A 117 -25.38 2.14 1.05
C THR A 117 -26.83 1.82 1.39
N ALA A 118 -27.06 0.78 2.21
CA ALA A 118 -28.42 0.43 2.63
C ALA A 118 -29.07 1.55 3.45
N ALA A 119 -28.31 2.24 4.30
CA ALA A 119 -28.80 3.41 5.03
C ALA A 119 -29.13 4.57 4.08
N LEU A 120 -28.26 4.88 3.11
CA LEU A 120 -28.58 5.87 2.06
C LEU A 120 -29.91 5.56 1.37
N PHE A 121 -30.13 4.29 1.03
CA PHE A 121 -31.38 3.81 0.47
C PHE A 121 -32.56 4.00 1.43
N ALA A 122 -32.42 3.63 2.70
CA ALA A 122 -33.46 3.77 3.72
C ALA A 122 -33.90 5.24 3.89
N PHE A 123 -32.95 6.17 3.92
CA PHE A 123 -33.22 7.61 3.99
C PHE A 123 -33.95 8.15 2.75
N ARG A 124 -33.65 7.60 1.57
CA ARG A 124 -34.16 8.13 0.29
C ARG A 124 -35.43 7.46 -0.21
N MET A 125 -35.64 6.21 0.14
CA MET A 125 -36.76 5.39 -0.31
C MET A 125 -37.57 4.94 0.90
N ARG A 126 -38.23 5.90 1.56
CA ARG A 126 -38.94 5.73 2.84
C ARG A 126 -40.05 4.66 2.84
N GLN A 127 -40.39 4.10 1.68
CA GLN A 127 -41.41 3.05 1.53
C GLN A 127 -40.79 1.65 1.32
N TRP A 128 -39.47 1.56 1.22
CA TRP A 128 -38.73 0.34 0.90
C TRP A 128 -37.94 -0.14 2.12
N LYS A 129 -38.00 -1.44 2.40
CA LYS A 129 -37.08 -2.05 3.38
C LYS A 129 -35.71 -2.21 2.73
N CYS A 130 -34.67 -1.71 3.39
CA CYS A 130 -33.31 -1.74 2.86
C CYS A 130 -32.48 -2.73 3.68
N TYR A 131 -32.04 -3.81 3.06
CA TYR A 131 -31.26 -4.86 3.69
C TYR A 131 -29.78 -4.66 3.39
N SER A 132 -28.98 -4.45 4.41
CA SER A 132 -27.51 -4.47 4.32
C SER A 132 -27.00 -5.87 4.66
N VAL A 133 -26.46 -6.59 3.69
CA VAL A 133 -26.04 -7.98 3.82
C VAL A 133 -24.52 -8.09 3.68
N ASP A 134 -23.82 -8.33 4.79
CA ASP A 134 -22.37 -8.54 4.79
C ASP A 134 -21.91 -9.41 5.99
N PRO A 135 -21.09 -10.45 5.82
CA PRO A 135 -20.51 -11.19 6.95
C PRO A 135 -19.64 -10.34 7.89
N ALA A 136 -19.01 -9.28 7.36
CA ALA A 136 -18.16 -8.35 8.09
C ALA A 136 -18.94 -7.30 8.89
N MET A 137 -20.27 -7.29 8.77
CA MET A 137 -21.14 -6.33 9.46
C MET A 137 -20.93 -6.35 10.97
N GLU A 138 -20.88 -5.15 11.56
CA GLU A 138 -20.59 -4.98 12.98
C GLU A 138 -21.68 -5.61 13.86
N LYS A 139 -21.26 -6.27 14.95
CA LYS A 139 -22.21 -6.77 15.96
C LYS A 139 -22.85 -5.57 16.64
N GLY A 140 -24.18 -5.57 16.81
CA GLY A 140 -25.01 -4.46 17.34
C GLY A 140 -24.75 -4.06 18.80
N THR A 141 -23.52 -4.17 19.29
CA THR A 141 -23.06 -3.94 20.65
C THR A 141 -22.08 -2.77 20.77
N SER A 142 -21.57 -2.23 19.66
CA SER A 142 -20.64 -1.09 19.69
C SER A 142 -21.37 0.25 19.70
N GLU A 143 -20.70 1.31 20.19
CA GLU A 143 -21.24 2.68 20.11
C GLU A 143 -21.51 3.12 18.67
N ARG A 144 -20.68 2.68 17.73
CA ARG A 144 -20.86 2.93 16.30
C ARG A 144 -22.17 2.31 15.80
N SER A 145 -22.44 1.06 16.18
CA SER A 145 -23.67 0.34 15.78
C SER A 145 -24.96 0.93 16.37
N LYS A 146 -24.89 1.59 17.53
CA LYS A 146 -26.03 2.37 18.06
C LYS A 146 -26.39 3.54 17.16
N GLY A 147 -25.38 4.10 16.49
CA GLY A 147 -25.52 5.27 15.62
C GLY A 147 -26.31 5.02 14.33
N TRP A 148 -26.71 3.80 13.97
CA TRP A 148 -27.63 3.56 12.85
C TRP A 148 -28.72 2.54 13.16
N ALA A 149 -28.83 2.12 14.42
CA ALA A 149 -29.87 1.17 14.85
C ALA A 149 -31.27 1.78 14.81
N ASP A 150 -31.35 3.11 14.81
CA ASP A 150 -32.56 3.93 14.78
C ASP A 150 -32.98 4.35 13.36
N VAL A 151 -32.20 3.99 12.32
CA VAL A 151 -32.56 4.30 10.93
C VAL A 151 -33.78 3.49 10.53
N GLU A 152 -34.90 4.18 10.33
CA GLU A 152 -36.16 3.57 9.91
C GLU A 152 -36.02 2.83 8.58
N ASN A 153 -36.61 1.63 8.48
CA ASN A 153 -36.57 0.76 7.30
C ASN A 153 -35.21 0.17 6.93
N LEU A 154 -34.18 0.33 7.76
CA LEU A 154 -32.90 -0.34 7.60
C LEU A 154 -32.88 -1.68 8.35
N VAL A 155 -32.49 -2.75 7.66
CA VAL A 155 -32.30 -4.08 8.23
C VAL A 155 -30.86 -4.51 7.98
N VAL A 156 -30.17 -4.89 9.05
CA VAL A 156 -28.77 -5.28 8.98
C VAL A 156 -28.66 -6.79 9.16
N VAL A 157 -28.10 -7.47 8.16
CA VAL A 157 -27.98 -8.94 8.12
C VAL A 157 -26.51 -9.32 8.04
N ARG A 158 -26.00 -9.86 9.14
CA ARG A 158 -24.62 -10.35 9.22
C ARG A 158 -24.50 -11.77 8.65
N ASN A 159 -24.70 -11.89 7.34
CA ASN A 159 -24.66 -13.17 6.65
C ASN A 159 -24.19 -13.00 5.20
N LYS A 160 -24.01 -14.12 4.50
CA LYS A 160 -23.79 -14.18 3.07
C LYS A 160 -25.12 -14.05 2.32
N ILE A 161 -25.13 -13.37 1.17
CA ILE A 161 -26.34 -13.24 0.34
C ILE A 161 -26.79 -14.59 -0.24
N GLU A 162 -25.84 -15.49 -0.44
CA GLU A 162 -26.06 -16.84 -0.94
C GLU A 162 -26.92 -17.71 0.00
N ASN A 163 -27.12 -17.26 1.24
CA ASN A 163 -27.99 -17.91 2.23
C ASN A 163 -29.43 -17.34 2.25
N ALA A 164 -29.78 -16.43 1.35
CA ALA A 164 -31.13 -15.87 1.25
C ALA A 164 -32.07 -16.83 0.50
N GLU A 165 -33.29 -17.01 1.01
CA GLU A 165 -34.31 -17.89 0.41
C GLU A 165 -35.05 -17.24 -0.77
N GLU A 166 -35.22 -15.92 -0.75
CA GLU A 166 -35.93 -15.16 -1.80
C GLU A 166 -35.30 -13.76 -1.98
N VAL A 167 -35.14 -13.31 -3.23
CA VAL A 167 -34.57 -12.00 -3.57
C VAL A 167 -35.29 -11.35 -4.75
N CYS A 168 -35.87 -10.16 -4.52
CA CYS A 168 -36.57 -9.36 -5.54
C CYS A 168 -35.63 -8.58 -6.47
N GLY A 169 -34.36 -8.43 -6.09
CA GLY A 169 -33.34 -7.77 -6.90
C GLY A 169 -32.08 -7.49 -6.09
N VAL A 170 -30.94 -7.42 -6.76
CA VAL A 170 -29.63 -7.15 -6.14
C VAL A 170 -28.92 -6.07 -6.94
N VAL A 171 -28.39 -5.08 -6.24
CA VAL A 171 -27.41 -4.14 -6.79
C VAL A 171 -26.12 -4.29 -6.00
N THR A 172 -24.99 -4.47 -6.69
CA THR A 172 -23.69 -4.59 -6.02
C THR A 172 -22.62 -3.78 -6.72
N LEU A 173 -21.67 -3.28 -5.90
CA LEU A 173 -20.38 -2.80 -6.35
C LEU A 173 -19.35 -3.73 -5.71
N PRO A 174 -18.97 -4.83 -6.40
CA PRO A 174 -18.13 -5.87 -5.82
C PRO A 174 -16.78 -5.30 -5.37
N CYS A 175 -16.46 -5.45 -4.09
CA CYS A 175 -15.14 -5.14 -3.56
C CYS A 175 -14.16 -6.31 -3.78
N CYS A 176 -12.86 -6.07 -3.56
CA CYS A 176 -11.76 -6.97 -3.91
C CYS A 176 -11.90 -8.42 -3.40
N ASN A 177 -12.67 -8.66 -2.34
CA ASN A 177 -12.82 -9.99 -1.72
C ASN A 177 -14.04 -10.77 -2.24
N TRP A 178 -14.98 -10.12 -2.94
CA TRP A 178 -16.25 -10.72 -3.36
C TRP A 178 -16.44 -10.72 -4.88
N TYR A 179 -15.50 -10.17 -5.65
CA TYR A 179 -15.61 -9.98 -7.10
C TYR A 179 -15.95 -11.26 -7.87
N SER A 180 -15.23 -12.36 -7.64
CA SER A 180 -15.51 -13.65 -8.31
C SER A 180 -16.78 -14.33 -7.80
N ARG A 181 -17.10 -14.13 -6.51
CA ARG A 181 -18.29 -14.73 -5.88
C ARG A 181 -19.59 -14.08 -6.34
N GLN A 182 -19.55 -12.79 -6.65
CA GLN A 182 -20.68 -12.06 -7.20
C GLN A 182 -20.72 -12.10 -8.74
N GLU A 183 -19.98 -13.00 -9.41
CA GLU A 183 -20.15 -13.19 -10.87
C GLU A 183 -21.47 -13.90 -11.19
N LYS A 184 -21.90 -14.76 -10.27
CA LYS A 184 -23.19 -15.39 -10.30
C LYS A 184 -23.81 -15.31 -8.91
N LEU A 185 -25.04 -14.84 -8.85
CA LEU A 185 -25.88 -14.94 -7.66
C LEU A 185 -27.06 -15.81 -8.04
N PHE A 186 -27.46 -16.73 -7.15
CA PHE A 186 -28.59 -17.65 -7.40
C PHE A 186 -28.45 -18.45 -8.70
N GLY A 187 -27.22 -18.88 -9.03
CA GLY A 187 -26.93 -19.66 -10.24
C GLY A 187 -26.92 -18.85 -11.54
N ARG A 188 -27.31 -17.57 -11.53
CA ARG A 188 -27.39 -16.70 -12.73
C ARG A 188 -26.42 -15.52 -12.69
N GLY A 189 -25.98 -15.09 -13.87
CA GLY A 189 -25.17 -13.87 -14.01
C GLY A 189 -25.99 -12.60 -13.80
N PRO A 190 -25.33 -11.44 -13.63
CA PRO A 190 -26.02 -10.15 -13.58
C PRO A 190 -26.71 -9.84 -14.91
N ASP A 191 -27.86 -9.18 -14.82
CA ASP A 191 -28.64 -8.70 -15.97
C ASP A 191 -28.00 -7.45 -16.60
N LEU A 192 -27.28 -6.66 -15.80
CA LEU A 192 -26.54 -5.48 -16.25
C LEU A 192 -25.19 -5.34 -15.54
N VAL A 193 -24.15 -5.04 -16.32
CA VAL A 193 -22.79 -4.76 -15.85
C VAL A 193 -22.24 -3.53 -16.56
N TYR A 194 -21.76 -2.54 -15.81
CA TYR A 194 -21.11 -1.36 -16.37
C TYR A 194 -20.11 -0.72 -15.40
N ASP A 195 -19.12 -0.01 -15.93
CA ASP A 195 -18.22 0.84 -15.14
C ASP A 195 -18.79 2.26 -15.01
N ASP A 196 -18.74 2.86 -13.81
CA ASP A 196 -19.14 4.25 -13.56
C ASP A 196 -17.93 5.11 -13.14
N PHE A 197 -17.49 6.02 -14.02
CA PHE A 197 -16.31 6.85 -13.79
C PHE A 197 -16.54 8.02 -12.84
N SER A 198 -17.75 8.15 -12.27
CA SER A 198 -18.01 9.07 -11.15
C SER A 198 -17.76 8.41 -9.78
N VAL A 199 -17.40 7.11 -9.75
CA VAL A 199 -16.97 6.41 -8.53
C VAL A 199 -15.48 6.66 -8.30
N LEU A 200 -15.12 7.20 -7.12
CA LEU A 200 -13.73 7.52 -6.74
C LEU A 200 -12.97 6.31 -6.18
N SER A 201 -13.13 5.16 -6.84
CA SER A 201 -12.54 3.87 -6.47
C SER A 201 -11.89 3.24 -7.69
N ASP A 202 -10.81 2.50 -7.49
CA ASP A 202 -10.17 1.71 -8.56
C ASP A 202 -11.14 0.66 -9.11
N HIS A 203 -12.06 0.17 -8.27
CA HIS A 203 -13.13 -0.75 -8.63
C HIS A 203 -14.45 0.01 -8.76
N ARG A 204 -14.93 0.13 -10.00
CA ARG A 204 -16.13 0.93 -10.35
C ARG A 204 -17.17 0.16 -11.16
N GLU A 205 -17.03 -1.17 -11.20
CA GLU A 205 -17.97 -2.04 -11.88
C GLU A 205 -19.23 -2.18 -11.02
N ILE A 206 -20.38 -1.82 -11.57
CA ILE A 206 -21.69 -2.01 -10.96
C ILE A 206 -22.32 -3.23 -11.60
N ARG A 207 -22.85 -4.13 -10.77
CA ARG A 207 -23.58 -5.33 -11.19
C ARG A 207 -25.00 -5.29 -10.65
N PHE A 208 -25.92 -5.80 -11.45
CA PHE A 208 -27.33 -5.67 -11.17
C PHE A 208 -28.09 -6.94 -11.57
N TRP A 209 -28.98 -7.38 -10.69
CA TRP A 209 -29.88 -8.52 -10.86
C TRP A 209 -31.31 -8.08 -10.57
N VAL A 210 -32.23 -8.30 -11.49
CA VAL A 210 -33.68 -8.05 -11.34
C VAL A 210 -34.35 -9.36 -10.96
N GLY A 211 -35.08 -9.41 -9.86
CA GLY A 211 -35.69 -10.64 -9.37
C GLY A 211 -36.78 -11.19 -10.30
N ASP A 212 -37.00 -12.50 -10.22
CA ASP A 212 -37.83 -13.27 -11.16
C ASP A 212 -39.34 -12.90 -11.11
N ARG A 213 -39.78 -12.16 -10.08
CA ARG A 213 -41.15 -11.63 -9.98
C ARG A 213 -41.42 -10.46 -10.93
N ALA A 214 -40.39 -9.78 -11.42
CA ALA A 214 -40.53 -8.72 -12.40
C ALA A 214 -40.42 -9.31 -13.82
N SER A 215 -41.43 -10.07 -14.25
CA SER A 215 -41.56 -10.53 -15.64
C SER A 215 -41.89 -9.42 -16.65
N SER A 216 -41.63 -8.15 -16.29
CA SER A 216 -41.62 -7.05 -17.26
C SER A 216 -40.19 -6.96 -17.78
N ASP A 217 -40.01 -7.19 -19.08
CA ASP A 217 -38.80 -6.85 -19.83
C ASP A 217 -38.16 -5.60 -19.24
N VAL A 218 -36.97 -5.74 -18.64
CA VAL A 218 -36.17 -4.58 -18.26
C VAL A 218 -36.04 -3.79 -19.54
N ASN A 219 -36.59 -2.57 -19.57
CA ASN A 219 -36.67 -1.78 -20.79
C ASN A 219 -35.26 -1.27 -21.15
N THR A 220 -34.45 -2.17 -21.71
CA THR A 220 -33.10 -1.96 -22.22
C THR A 220 -33.12 -1.20 -23.55
N SER A 221 -34.30 -1.03 -24.17
CA SER A 221 -34.46 -0.28 -25.42
C SER A 221 -34.26 1.23 -25.27
N ASN A 222 -34.44 1.78 -24.05
CA ASN A 222 -34.18 3.20 -23.76
C ASN A 222 -32.75 3.48 -23.25
N THR A 223 -31.87 2.49 -23.30
CA THR A 223 -30.45 2.66 -22.98
C THR A 223 -29.62 2.76 -24.25
N ASP A 224 -29.82 3.85 -24.99
CA ASP A 224 -28.78 4.36 -25.86
C ASP A 224 -27.64 4.86 -24.95
N LEU A 225 -26.71 3.95 -24.66
CA LEU A 225 -25.48 4.17 -23.90
C LEU A 225 -24.35 4.65 -24.81
N SER A 226 -24.66 4.99 -26.07
CA SER A 226 -23.75 5.80 -26.86
C SER A 226 -23.50 7.11 -26.10
N LEU A 227 -22.29 7.66 -26.26
CA LEU A 227 -21.82 8.92 -25.69
C LEU A 227 -22.70 10.15 -26.01
N VAL A 228 -23.84 9.96 -26.68
CA VAL A 228 -24.78 10.98 -27.17
C VAL A 228 -25.89 11.29 -26.15
N SER A 229 -26.14 10.42 -25.16
CA SER A 229 -27.05 10.74 -24.05
C SER A 229 -26.39 11.78 -23.12
N SER A 230 -26.85 13.02 -23.18
CA SER A 230 -26.35 14.19 -22.43
C SER A 230 -26.28 14.05 -20.90
N VAL A 231 -26.74 12.93 -20.35
CA VAL A 231 -26.84 12.64 -18.90
C VAL A 231 -25.82 11.60 -18.42
N MET A 232 -25.10 10.92 -19.34
CA MET A 232 -24.15 9.82 -19.07
C MET A 232 -22.73 10.15 -19.54
N LYS A 233 -22.17 11.28 -19.09
CA LYS A 233 -20.71 11.48 -19.23
C LYS A 233 -19.98 10.51 -18.29
N GLY A 234 -19.41 9.44 -18.85
CA GLY A 234 -18.47 8.55 -18.15
C GLY A 234 -19.05 7.26 -17.56
N CYS A 235 -19.87 6.50 -18.29
CA CYS A 235 -20.16 5.09 -17.96
C CYS A 235 -19.90 4.17 -19.17
N VAL A 236 -19.44 2.93 -18.96
CA VAL A 236 -19.18 1.97 -20.06
C VAL A 236 -19.77 0.60 -19.75
N ARG A 237 -20.69 0.13 -20.61
CA ARG A 237 -21.34 -1.19 -20.51
C ARG A 237 -20.35 -2.31 -20.83
N LYS A 238 -20.51 -3.45 -20.16
CA LYS A 238 -19.78 -4.67 -20.47
C LYS A 238 -20.72 -5.81 -20.89
N GLU A 239 -20.23 -6.64 -21.80
CA GLU A 239 -20.87 -7.87 -22.24
C GLU A 239 -20.06 -9.09 -21.80
N LYS A 240 -20.75 -10.18 -21.49
CA LYS A 240 -20.13 -11.43 -21.07
C LYS A 240 -19.45 -12.06 -22.27
N VAL A 241 -18.16 -12.38 -22.15
CA VAL A 241 -17.46 -13.16 -23.16
C VAL A 241 -17.68 -14.63 -22.86
N GLU A 242 -18.49 -15.32 -23.68
CA GLU A 242 -18.57 -16.78 -23.63
C GLU A 242 -17.32 -17.35 -24.30
N ILE A 243 -16.40 -17.86 -23.47
CA ILE A 243 -15.28 -18.65 -23.97
C ILE A 243 -15.86 -20.05 -24.21
N ASP A 244 -16.13 -20.34 -25.46
CA ASP A 244 -16.73 -21.60 -25.89
C ASP A 244 -15.76 -22.76 -25.62
N GLN A 245 -15.98 -23.50 -24.51
CA GLN A 245 -15.12 -24.62 -24.09
C GLN A 245 -15.49 -25.94 -24.76
N HIS A 246 -16.36 -25.94 -25.78
CA HIS A 246 -16.94 -27.17 -26.35
C HIS A 246 -16.44 -27.59 -27.75
N GLN A 247 -15.43 -26.94 -28.33
CA GLN A 247 -14.92 -27.32 -29.68
C GLN A 247 -13.47 -27.84 -29.73
N ILE A 248 -12.97 -28.49 -28.69
CA ILE A 248 -11.77 -29.33 -28.80
C ILE A 248 -12.03 -30.65 -28.07
N VAL A 249 -12.78 -31.53 -28.73
CA VAL A 249 -12.71 -32.97 -28.48
C VAL A 249 -12.36 -33.60 -29.81
N ASP A 250 -11.07 -33.67 -30.08
CA ASP A 250 -10.49 -34.63 -31.02
C ASP A 250 -9.30 -35.31 -30.35
N HIS A 251 -9.13 -36.59 -30.66
CA HIS A 251 -8.35 -37.58 -29.92
C HIS A 251 -6.87 -37.20 -29.66
N ASN A 252 -6.52 -36.85 -28.41
CA ASN A 252 -5.20 -37.08 -27.78
C ASN A 252 -5.26 -36.87 -26.22
N SER A 253 -6.17 -37.60 -25.55
CA SER A 253 -6.69 -37.21 -24.23
C SER A 253 -5.78 -37.40 -22.99
N MET A 254 -4.60 -38.01 -23.10
CA MET A 254 -3.69 -38.13 -21.93
C MET A 254 -2.65 -37.01 -21.86
N GLU A 255 -2.00 -36.65 -22.97
CA GLU A 255 -1.03 -35.54 -22.99
C GLU A 255 -1.72 -34.18 -22.81
N ASP A 256 -2.92 -34.00 -23.38
CA ASP A 256 -3.68 -32.76 -23.24
C ASP A 256 -4.24 -32.56 -21.82
N MET A 257 -4.58 -33.65 -21.12
CA MET A 257 -4.96 -33.55 -19.70
C MET A 257 -3.76 -33.25 -18.81
N ALA A 258 -2.60 -33.87 -19.08
CA ALA A 258 -1.38 -33.61 -18.32
C ALA A 258 -0.87 -32.18 -18.52
N THR A 259 -0.85 -31.68 -19.75
CA THR A 259 -0.45 -30.29 -20.07
C THR A 259 -1.42 -29.27 -19.48
N LYS A 260 -2.73 -29.54 -19.52
CA LYS A 260 -3.74 -28.68 -18.88
C LYS A 260 -3.62 -28.68 -17.36
N GLN A 261 -3.35 -29.83 -16.74
CA GLN A 261 -3.08 -29.91 -15.29
C GLN A 261 -1.81 -29.14 -14.92
N VAL A 262 -0.73 -29.26 -15.70
CA VAL A 262 0.51 -28.51 -15.53
C VAL A 262 0.26 -27.01 -15.61
N GLU A 263 -0.50 -26.55 -16.61
CA GLU A 263 -0.81 -25.12 -16.79
C GLU A 263 -1.73 -24.58 -15.67
N ASP A 264 -2.68 -25.37 -15.20
CA ASP A 264 -3.54 -25.01 -14.06
C ASP A 264 -2.78 -25.01 -12.72
N LEU A 265 -1.75 -25.85 -12.57
CA LEU A 265 -0.84 -25.81 -11.41
C LEU A 265 0.07 -24.58 -11.48
N ARG A 266 0.61 -24.26 -12.65
CA ARG A 266 1.40 -23.05 -12.89
C ARG A 266 0.59 -21.78 -12.58
N LYS A 267 -0.65 -21.68 -13.06
CA LYS A 267 -1.54 -20.52 -12.78
C LYS A 267 -1.88 -20.36 -11.29
N ARG A 268 -1.84 -21.45 -10.52
CA ARG A 268 -2.07 -21.43 -9.06
C ARG A 268 -0.82 -21.01 -8.29
N HIS A 269 0.37 -21.26 -8.82
CA HIS A 269 1.64 -20.93 -8.19
C HIS A 269 2.14 -19.55 -8.65
N ASP A 270 1.87 -18.50 -7.86
CA ASP A 270 2.54 -17.20 -8.00
C ASP A 270 3.89 -17.27 -7.23
N GLY A 271 4.94 -17.74 -7.92
CA GLY A 271 6.29 -17.95 -7.39
C GLY A 271 7.23 -16.75 -7.57
N VAL A 272 8.42 -16.79 -6.96
CA VAL A 272 9.40 -15.69 -7.11
C VAL A 272 9.93 -15.57 -8.53
N LEU A 273 10.08 -16.69 -9.26
CA LEU A 273 10.56 -16.68 -10.64
C LEU A 273 9.50 -16.10 -11.59
N ASP A 274 8.21 -16.36 -11.35
CA ASP A 274 7.13 -15.67 -12.06
C ASP A 274 7.16 -14.17 -11.80
N PHE A 275 7.46 -13.76 -10.57
CA PHE A 275 7.65 -12.35 -10.23
C PHE A 275 8.73 -11.66 -11.04
N ILE A 276 9.93 -12.23 -11.05
CA ILE A 276 11.05 -11.66 -11.79
C ILE A 276 10.74 -11.71 -13.30
N GLY A 277 10.16 -12.81 -13.77
CA GLY A 277 9.81 -13.01 -15.18
C GLY A 277 8.79 -12.02 -15.71
N ASP A 278 7.66 -11.84 -15.01
CA ASP A 278 6.63 -10.91 -15.44
C ASP A 278 7.11 -9.46 -15.35
N ALA A 279 7.82 -9.09 -14.28
CA ALA A 279 8.31 -7.73 -14.11
C ALA A 279 9.30 -7.33 -15.23
N LEU A 280 10.18 -8.26 -15.64
CA LEU A 280 11.08 -8.05 -16.79
C LEU A 280 10.33 -8.10 -18.13
N SER A 281 9.26 -8.88 -18.24
CA SER A 281 8.41 -8.93 -19.44
C SER A 281 7.63 -7.63 -19.64
N GLU A 282 7.12 -7.04 -18.56
CA GLU A 282 6.39 -5.77 -18.58
C GLU A 282 7.31 -4.62 -19.01
N LEU A 283 8.54 -4.59 -18.50
CA LEU A 283 9.58 -3.65 -18.93
C LEU A 283 9.81 -3.68 -20.45
N SER A 284 9.70 -4.87 -21.06
CA SER A 284 9.93 -5.08 -22.50
C SER A 284 8.74 -4.66 -23.37
N ARG A 285 7.55 -4.49 -22.79
CA ARG A 285 6.30 -4.15 -23.51
C ARG A 285 5.98 -2.64 -23.49
N ASP A 286 6.55 -1.88 -22.55
CA ASP A 286 6.05 -0.56 -22.17
C ASP A 286 6.66 0.65 -22.90
N THR A 287 7.59 0.47 -23.84
CA THR A 287 8.20 1.61 -24.56
C THR A 287 7.21 2.42 -25.41
N SER A 288 6.08 1.84 -25.83
CA SER A 288 5.09 2.51 -26.70
C SER A 288 3.82 2.98 -25.98
N ALA A 289 3.64 2.65 -24.71
CA ALA A 289 2.37 2.87 -23.98
C ALA A 289 2.42 4.05 -22.99
N MET A 290 3.62 4.52 -22.60
CA MET A 290 3.77 5.62 -21.63
C MET A 290 3.59 6.98 -22.30
N SER A 291 2.77 7.86 -21.71
CA SER A 291 2.60 9.22 -22.24
C SER A 291 3.84 10.08 -22.01
N ARG A 292 4.02 11.12 -22.83
CA ARG A 292 5.16 12.06 -22.72
C ARG A 292 5.16 12.79 -21.37
N GLU A 293 3.99 13.00 -20.77
CA GLU A 293 3.84 13.64 -19.46
C GLU A 293 4.25 12.70 -18.32
N GLU A 294 3.86 11.42 -18.37
CA GLU A 294 4.34 10.41 -17.40
C GLU A 294 5.85 10.21 -17.52
N TYR A 295 6.36 10.23 -18.76
CA TYR A 295 7.78 10.21 -19.07
C TYR A 295 8.54 11.37 -18.41
N ILE A 296 8.11 12.62 -18.63
CA ILE A 296 8.75 13.81 -18.06
C ILE A 296 8.68 13.80 -16.52
N ALA A 297 7.57 13.36 -15.94
CA ALA A 297 7.41 13.32 -14.48
C ALA A 297 8.35 12.30 -13.82
N VAL A 298 8.53 11.12 -14.42
CA VAL A 298 9.46 10.09 -13.91
C VAL A 298 10.91 10.52 -14.15
N GLU A 299 11.20 11.09 -15.33
CA GLU A 299 12.54 11.59 -15.68
C GLU A 299 12.96 12.70 -14.71
N GLN A 300 12.12 13.71 -14.45
CA GLN A 300 12.43 14.78 -13.50
C GLN A 300 12.63 14.27 -12.06
N ALA A 301 11.88 13.25 -11.63
CA ALA A 301 12.03 12.68 -10.30
C ALA A 301 13.34 11.89 -10.14
N VAL A 302 13.74 11.12 -11.15
CA VAL A 302 14.93 10.25 -11.11
C VAL A 302 16.21 11.04 -11.43
N VAL A 303 16.19 11.94 -12.43
CA VAL A 303 17.34 12.75 -12.87
C VAL A 303 17.83 13.68 -11.75
N SER A 304 16.93 14.22 -10.92
CA SER A 304 17.30 15.20 -9.89
C SER A 304 17.86 14.60 -8.59
N THR A 305 17.72 13.29 -8.38
CA THR A 305 18.04 12.64 -7.08
C THR A 305 19.01 11.47 -7.20
N LEU A 306 18.95 10.71 -8.29
CA LEU A 306 19.66 9.44 -8.40
C LEU A 306 21.20 9.58 -8.33
N PRO A 307 21.86 10.46 -9.09
CA PRO A 307 23.32 10.51 -9.11
C PRO A 307 23.91 10.93 -7.76
N SER A 308 23.34 11.95 -7.11
CA SER A 308 23.85 12.45 -5.83
C SER A 308 23.69 11.43 -4.70
N ASP A 309 22.53 10.78 -4.64
CA ASP A 309 22.21 9.91 -3.51
C ASP A 309 22.84 8.53 -3.65
N VAL A 310 23.11 8.08 -4.89
CA VAL A 310 23.90 6.86 -5.12
C VAL A 310 25.40 7.15 -4.92
N SER A 311 25.90 8.32 -5.36
CA SER A 311 27.32 8.72 -5.21
C SER A 311 27.81 8.85 -3.77
N SER A 312 26.92 9.05 -2.80
CA SER A 312 27.30 9.05 -1.38
C SER A 312 27.52 7.67 -0.79
N HIS A 313 27.14 6.59 -1.49
CA HIS A 313 27.16 5.22 -0.95
C HIS A 313 27.82 4.17 -1.85
N LEU A 314 27.96 4.44 -3.15
CA LEU A 314 28.63 3.57 -4.09
C LEU A 314 29.85 4.28 -4.68
N GLU A 315 31.01 3.63 -4.59
CA GLU A 315 32.21 4.07 -5.31
C GLU A 315 31.99 3.88 -6.82
N THR A 316 32.54 4.76 -7.66
CA THR A 316 32.33 4.73 -9.12
C THR A 316 32.91 3.49 -9.81
N ASP A 317 33.86 2.81 -9.16
CA ASP A 317 34.44 1.54 -9.61
C ASP A 317 33.58 0.31 -9.22
N THR A 318 32.55 0.49 -8.37
CA THR A 318 31.69 -0.60 -7.90
C THR A 318 30.95 -1.25 -9.07
N HIS A 319 30.92 -2.58 -9.09
CA HIS A 319 30.12 -3.34 -10.05
C HIS A 319 28.66 -3.40 -9.58
N VAL A 320 27.78 -2.68 -10.28
CA VAL A 320 26.38 -2.49 -9.89
C VAL A 320 25.45 -3.18 -10.89
N LEU A 321 24.62 -4.10 -10.40
CA LEU A 321 23.50 -4.66 -11.16
C LEU A 321 22.26 -3.79 -10.95
N VAL A 322 21.81 -3.13 -12.01
CA VAL A 322 20.67 -2.22 -11.97
C VAL A 322 19.41 -2.96 -12.42
N PHE A 323 18.42 -3.02 -11.55
CA PHE A 323 17.04 -3.35 -11.89
C PHE A 323 16.26 -2.06 -12.11
N ASP A 324 16.24 -1.61 -13.36
CA ASP A 324 15.53 -0.40 -13.76
C ASP A 324 14.14 -0.72 -14.28
N TRP A 325 13.12 -0.09 -13.70
CA TRP A 325 11.77 -0.18 -14.23
C TRP A 325 11.56 0.68 -15.49
N HIS A 326 12.38 1.70 -15.69
CA HIS A 326 12.17 2.61 -16.80
C HIS A 326 12.50 1.91 -18.13
N PRO A 327 11.60 1.92 -19.14
CA PRO A 327 11.83 1.20 -20.41
C PRO A 327 13.10 1.65 -21.15
N ARG A 328 13.52 2.91 -20.95
CA ARG A 328 14.78 3.48 -21.49
C ARG A 328 16.01 3.29 -20.61
N ARG A 329 15.90 2.54 -19.51
CA ARG A 329 16.98 2.29 -18.54
C ARG A 329 17.61 3.59 -18.04
N LEU A 330 16.77 4.51 -17.58
CA LEU A 330 17.16 5.85 -17.16
C LEU A 330 18.19 5.83 -16.02
N ALA A 331 18.03 4.94 -15.03
CA ALA A 331 18.98 4.78 -13.93
C ALA A 331 20.36 4.32 -14.43
N VAL A 332 20.39 3.40 -15.40
CA VAL A 332 21.62 2.97 -16.06
C VAL A 332 22.31 4.15 -16.74
N ARG A 333 21.58 4.96 -17.52
CA ARG A 333 22.13 6.15 -18.21
C ARG A 333 22.71 7.14 -17.22
N LEU A 334 21.95 7.47 -16.18
CA LEU A 334 22.36 8.45 -15.18
C LEU A 334 23.64 8.04 -14.43
N LEU A 335 23.78 6.76 -14.10
CA LEU A 335 25.02 6.25 -13.50
C LEU A 335 26.19 6.31 -14.48
N LEU A 336 25.99 5.94 -15.74
CA LEU A 336 27.04 6.02 -16.77
C LEU A 336 27.50 7.48 -16.97
N HIS A 337 26.58 8.46 -17.03
CA HIS A 337 26.92 9.89 -17.08
C HIS A 337 27.59 10.40 -15.80
N ALA A 338 27.27 9.82 -14.64
CA ALA A 338 27.92 10.15 -13.37
C ALA A 338 29.32 9.52 -13.22
N GLY A 339 29.83 8.85 -14.26
CA GLY A 339 31.20 8.31 -14.30
C GLY A 339 31.34 6.88 -13.78
N TYR A 340 30.23 6.16 -13.53
CA TYR A 340 30.30 4.75 -13.16
C TYR A 340 30.59 3.91 -14.40
N THR A 341 31.60 3.05 -14.34
CA THR A 341 32.06 2.27 -15.50
C THR A 341 31.60 0.82 -15.50
N ASN A 342 31.15 0.32 -14.35
CA ASN A 342 30.82 -1.09 -14.12
C ASN A 342 29.32 -1.28 -13.85
N ILE A 343 28.51 -0.80 -14.79
CA ILE A 343 27.04 -0.90 -14.71
C ILE A 343 26.54 -2.09 -15.52
N TYR A 344 25.68 -2.89 -14.90
CA TYR A 344 25.09 -4.08 -15.47
C TYR A 344 23.57 -4.05 -15.38
N THR A 345 22.90 -4.77 -16.27
CA THR A 345 21.44 -4.95 -16.29
C THR A 345 21.10 -6.35 -16.77
N VAL A 346 19.88 -6.82 -16.51
CA VAL A 346 19.41 -8.13 -16.98
C VAL A 346 18.19 -8.02 -17.89
N SER A 347 18.00 -9.02 -18.73
CA SER A 347 16.73 -9.27 -19.44
C SER A 347 16.43 -10.76 -19.47
N LEU A 348 15.22 -11.13 -19.89
CA LEU A 348 14.86 -12.52 -20.11
C LEU A 348 15.63 -13.07 -21.32
N ALA A 349 16.36 -14.17 -21.10
CA ALA A 349 17.01 -14.90 -22.19
C ALA A 349 16.04 -15.88 -22.84
N GLU A 350 15.24 -16.57 -22.01
CA GLU A 350 14.30 -17.59 -22.43
C GLU A 350 12.99 -17.43 -21.65
N LYS A 351 11.88 -17.95 -22.21
CA LYS A 351 10.61 -17.99 -21.47
C LYS A 351 10.77 -18.92 -20.27
N PRO A 352 10.15 -18.60 -19.11
CA PRO A 352 10.19 -19.48 -17.96
C PRO A 352 9.65 -20.87 -18.34
N SER A 353 10.40 -21.92 -18.01
CA SER A 353 10.00 -23.30 -18.22
C SER A 353 9.59 -23.95 -16.91
N PHE A 354 8.68 -24.91 -16.98
CA PHE A 354 8.15 -25.60 -15.81
C PHE A 354 8.11 -27.11 -16.09
N THR A 355 8.59 -27.89 -15.14
CA THR A 355 8.60 -29.35 -15.19
C THR A 355 8.11 -29.91 -13.85
N ILE A 356 7.55 -31.12 -13.88
CA ILE A 356 7.14 -31.84 -12.68
C ILE A 356 8.12 -32.99 -12.48
N ASP A 357 8.77 -33.03 -11.31
CA ASP A 357 9.55 -34.19 -10.91
C ASP A 357 8.58 -35.31 -10.50
N GLY A 358 8.39 -36.26 -11.42
CA GLY A 358 7.46 -37.39 -11.28
C GLY A 358 7.77 -38.32 -10.11
N CYS A 359 8.99 -38.32 -9.56
CA CYS A 359 9.34 -39.16 -8.42
C CYS A 359 9.05 -38.47 -7.08
N ALA A 360 9.17 -37.15 -7.01
CA ALA A 360 9.07 -36.38 -5.76
C ALA A 360 7.76 -35.59 -5.61
N GLY A 361 6.94 -35.48 -6.66
CA GLY A 361 5.74 -34.63 -6.64
C GLY A 361 6.04 -33.14 -6.48
N ARG A 362 7.25 -32.71 -6.87
CA ARG A 362 7.71 -31.32 -6.80
C ARG A 362 7.61 -30.66 -8.16
N GLY A 363 7.15 -29.41 -8.18
CA GLY A 363 7.24 -28.52 -9.33
C GLY A 363 8.63 -27.89 -9.38
N ILE A 364 9.26 -27.93 -10.54
CA ILE A 364 10.54 -27.28 -10.81
C ILE A 364 10.33 -26.23 -11.89
N GLN A 365 10.68 -25.00 -11.59
CA GLN A 365 10.61 -23.87 -12.52
C GLN A 365 12.02 -23.36 -12.81
N HIS A 366 12.31 -23.12 -14.08
CA HIS A 366 13.56 -22.51 -14.52
C HIS A 366 13.30 -21.13 -15.12
N LEU A 367 14.18 -20.18 -14.79
CA LEU A 367 14.20 -18.84 -15.35
C LEU A 367 15.63 -18.49 -15.74
N LYS A 368 15.85 -18.11 -17.00
CA LYS A 368 17.16 -17.73 -17.51
C LYS A 368 17.21 -16.23 -17.80
N LEU A 369 18.13 -15.54 -17.14
CA LEU A 369 18.33 -14.09 -17.28
C LEU A 369 19.66 -13.80 -17.96
N GLN A 370 19.63 -13.11 -19.10
CA GLN A 370 20.84 -12.64 -19.77
C GLN A 370 21.37 -11.40 -19.03
N LEU A 371 22.62 -11.46 -18.58
CA LEU A 371 23.33 -10.32 -18.02
C LEU A 371 24.03 -9.53 -19.13
N TYR A 372 23.93 -8.20 -19.06
CA TYR A 372 24.60 -7.27 -19.97
C TYR A 372 25.42 -6.25 -19.18
N LYS A 373 26.62 -5.93 -19.68
CA LYS A 373 27.35 -4.72 -19.30
C LYS A 373 26.88 -3.57 -20.17
N CYS A 374 26.55 -2.44 -19.55
CA CYS A 374 26.03 -1.26 -20.23
C CYS A 374 27.16 -0.27 -20.55
N ARG A 375 27.12 0.32 -21.74
CA ARG A 375 28.02 1.40 -22.17
C ARG A 375 27.24 2.50 -22.89
N VAL A 376 27.68 3.74 -22.75
CA VAL A 376 27.24 4.87 -23.59
C VAL A 376 28.36 5.17 -24.59
N ASN A 377 28.00 5.35 -25.86
CA ASN A 377 28.95 5.76 -26.88
C ASN A 377 28.95 7.29 -26.97
N PHE A 378 29.91 7.94 -26.31
CA PHE A 378 30.03 9.39 -26.28
C PHE A 378 30.54 9.98 -27.61
N ASP A 379 31.11 9.14 -28.50
CA ASP A 379 31.75 9.58 -29.74
C ASP A 379 30.82 9.52 -30.96
N ALA A 380 29.53 9.18 -30.78
CA ALA A 380 28.56 9.14 -31.87
C ALA A 380 28.04 10.55 -32.21
N GLU A 381 28.90 11.39 -32.81
CA GLU A 381 28.48 12.56 -33.57
C GLU A 381 27.72 12.12 -34.83
N SER A 382 26.48 11.65 -34.69
CA SER A 382 25.63 11.43 -35.86
C SER A 382 24.15 11.52 -35.54
N ALA A 383 23.59 12.67 -35.95
CA ALA A 383 22.39 12.78 -36.79
C ALA A 383 21.13 12.04 -36.32
N ASN A 384 20.23 12.79 -35.70
CA ASN A 384 18.80 12.68 -36.03
C ASN A 384 18.12 14.05 -35.83
N GLU A 385 17.68 14.64 -36.94
CA GLU A 385 16.82 15.85 -37.00
C GLU A 385 15.40 15.61 -36.47
N SER A 386 15.18 14.57 -35.66
CA SER A 386 13.88 14.15 -35.14
C SER A 386 13.78 14.31 -33.62
N GLY A 387 14.32 15.38 -33.04
CA GLY A 387 13.91 15.93 -31.73
C GLY A 387 13.89 14.98 -30.50
N GLY A 388 14.44 13.78 -30.59
CA GLY A 388 14.52 12.78 -29.54
C GLY A 388 15.96 12.56 -29.12
N ASN A 389 16.39 13.27 -28.08
CA ASN A 389 17.74 13.17 -27.46
C ASN A 389 17.94 11.86 -26.67
N ASP A 390 17.75 10.69 -27.29
CA ASP A 390 18.01 9.42 -26.63
C ASP A 390 19.32 8.80 -27.11
N GLU A 391 20.40 9.03 -26.38
CA GLU A 391 21.66 8.30 -26.58
C GLU A 391 21.43 6.79 -26.40
N PRO A 392 21.74 5.95 -27.41
CA PRO A 392 21.53 4.51 -27.33
C PRO A 392 22.51 3.87 -26.34
N ILE A 393 22.00 3.05 -25.42
CA ILE A 393 22.84 2.26 -24.51
C ILE A 393 23.28 0.99 -25.25
N GLN A 394 24.58 0.78 -25.37
CA GLN A 394 25.14 -0.47 -25.87
C GLN A 394 25.11 -1.53 -24.77
N LEU A 395 24.68 -2.74 -25.13
CA LEU A 395 24.51 -3.86 -24.22
C LEU A 395 25.43 -5.02 -24.63
N ASP A 396 26.50 -5.21 -23.86
CA ASP A 396 27.46 -6.27 -24.12
C ASP A 396 27.12 -7.50 -23.25
N PRO A 397 26.71 -8.65 -23.84
CA PRO A 397 26.33 -9.83 -23.07
C PRO A 397 27.51 -10.39 -22.27
N CYS A 398 27.28 -10.71 -21.00
CA CYS A 398 28.33 -11.12 -20.05
C CYS A 398 28.12 -12.52 -19.44
N GLY A 399 27.14 -13.28 -19.94
CA GLY A 399 26.72 -14.57 -19.37
C GLY A 399 25.26 -14.56 -18.91
N CYS A 400 24.78 -15.68 -18.38
CA CYS A 400 23.40 -15.84 -17.95
C CYS A 400 23.30 -16.27 -16.49
N PHE A 401 22.32 -15.74 -15.77
CA PHE A 401 21.85 -16.37 -14.54
C PHE A 401 20.84 -17.46 -14.88
N VAL A 402 21.02 -18.64 -14.32
CA VAL A 402 20.05 -19.73 -14.34
C VAL A 402 19.47 -19.85 -12.93
N LEU A 403 18.20 -19.47 -12.80
CA LEU A 403 17.46 -19.58 -11.56
C LEU A 403 16.60 -20.83 -11.64
N GLN A 404 16.65 -21.65 -10.60
CA GLN A 404 15.79 -22.82 -10.45
C GLN A 404 15.04 -22.71 -9.14
N SER A 405 13.71 -22.73 -9.23
CA SER A 405 12.81 -22.83 -8.09
C SER A 405 12.26 -24.25 -7.98
N SER A 406 12.25 -24.80 -6.76
CA SER A 406 11.61 -26.07 -6.45
C SER A 406 10.59 -25.89 -5.32
N PHE A 407 9.40 -26.43 -5.51
CA PHE A 407 8.30 -26.32 -4.55
C PHE A 407 7.39 -27.55 -4.62
N THR A 408 6.69 -27.82 -3.52
CA THR A 408 5.81 -28.99 -3.43
C THR A 408 4.44 -28.68 -4.03
N LEU A 409 3.95 -29.59 -4.88
CA LEU A 409 2.62 -29.46 -5.47
C LEU A 409 1.59 -30.01 -4.49
N ALA A 410 0.73 -29.15 -3.95
CA ALA A 410 -0.39 -29.58 -3.11
C ALA A 410 -1.27 -30.57 -3.90
N ARG A 411 -1.44 -31.80 -3.39
CA ARG A 411 -2.34 -32.79 -3.98
C ARG A 411 -3.77 -32.24 -3.93
N ILE A 412 -4.45 -32.29 -5.07
CA ILE A 412 -5.85 -31.85 -5.20
C ILE A 412 -6.69 -32.64 -4.19
N GLY A 413 -7.24 -31.96 -3.17
CA GLY A 413 -8.14 -32.54 -2.16
C GLY A 413 -7.55 -32.74 -0.75
N GLN A 414 -6.29 -32.36 -0.50
CA GLN A 414 -5.69 -32.44 0.83
C GLN A 414 -5.59 -31.02 1.43
N GLU A 415 -6.34 -30.76 2.50
CA GLU A 415 -6.22 -29.52 3.28
C GLU A 415 -4.85 -29.53 3.98
N VAL A 416 -3.93 -28.69 3.51
CA VAL A 416 -2.65 -28.46 4.17
C VAL A 416 -2.92 -27.49 5.30
N GLU A 417 -2.65 -27.90 6.54
CA GLU A 417 -2.72 -27.01 7.71
C GLU A 417 -1.78 -25.82 7.49
N GLU A 418 -2.27 -24.60 7.76
CA GLU A 418 -1.66 -23.30 7.41
C GLU A 418 -0.24 -23.05 7.99
N GLU A 419 0.31 -23.97 8.78
CA GLU A 419 1.56 -23.75 9.53
C GLU A 419 2.84 -24.28 8.85
N GLU A 420 2.74 -25.11 7.80
CA GLU A 420 3.90 -25.61 7.05
C GLU A 420 3.72 -25.49 5.52
N GLU A 421 3.59 -24.26 4.98
CA GLU A 421 3.95 -24.05 3.57
C GLU A 421 5.45 -24.33 3.42
N GLU A 422 5.83 -25.52 2.96
CA GLU A 422 7.23 -25.84 2.59
C GLU A 422 7.80 -24.68 1.75
N GLU A 423 8.88 -24.06 2.25
CA GLU A 423 9.46 -22.85 1.64
C GLU A 423 9.92 -23.18 0.20
N GLU A 424 9.39 -22.45 -0.79
CA GLU A 424 9.91 -22.42 -2.16
C GLU A 424 11.43 -22.23 -2.13
N GLN A 425 12.18 -23.24 -2.56
CA GLN A 425 13.63 -23.23 -2.53
C GLN A 425 14.17 -22.79 -3.88
N ILE A 426 14.92 -21.68 -3.88
CA ILE A 426 15.48 -21.09 -5.09
C ILE A 426 17.00 -21.23 -5.03
N THR A 427 17.56 -21.64 -6.16
CA THR A 427 19.00 -21.70 -6.42
C THR A 427 19.31 -20.84 -7.63
N VAL A 428 20.44 -20.16 -7.60
CA VAL A 428 20.94 -19.33 -8.69
C VAL A 428 22.34 -19.80 -9.05
N ALA A 429 22.52 -20.11 -10.33
CA ALA A 429 23.82 -20.39 -10.92
C ALA A 429 24.16 -19.33 -11.97
N PHE A 430 25.45 -19.11 -12.20
CA PHE A 430 25.92 -18.27 -13.29
C PHE A 430 26.57 -19.14 -14.37
N GLU A 431 26.08 -19.04 -15.59
CA GLU A 431 26.60 -19.75 -16.75
C GLU A 431 27.29 -18.77 -17.69
N ASN A 432 28.56 -19.02 -17.97
CA ASN A 432 29.32 -18.26 -18.93
C ASN A 432 30.29 -19.19 -19.65
N GLY A 433 30.26 -19.16 -20.98
CA GLY A 433 30.86 -20.19 -21.84
C GLY A 433 32.38 -20.32 -21.78
N GLU A 434 33.09 -19.51 -20.99
CA GLU A 434 34.54 -19.63 -20.65
C GLU A 434 35.07 -18.43 -19.82
N THR A 435 34.34 -17.31 -19.74
CA THR A 435 34.80 -16.12 -19.00
C THR A 435 34.30 -16.12 -17.55
N PRO A 436 35.11 -15.62 -16.58
CA PRO A 436 34.69 -15.55 -15.19
C PRO A 436 33.47 -14.64 -15.02
N ALA A 437 32.65 -14.94 -14.01
CA ALA A 437 31.51 -14.10 -13.70
C ALA A 437 31.96 -12.67 -13.35
N PRO A 438 31.25 -11.63 -13.82
CA PRO A 438 31.53 -10.26 -13.39
C PRO A 438 31.37 -10.15 -11.87
N PRO A 439 32.27 -9.48 -11.15
CA PRO A 439 32.26 -9.42 -9.68
C PRO A 439 31.23 -8.42 -9.16
N ILE A 440 29.94 -8.67 -9.44
CA ILE A 440 28.82 -7.81 -9.01
C ILE A 440 28.85 -7.70 -7.49
N ALA A 441 28.92 -6.47 -6.99
CA ALA A 441 29.04 -6.18 -5.56
C ALA A 441 27.76 -5.59 -4.97
N SER A 442 26.95 -4.92 -5.80
CA SER A 442 25.74 -4.23 -5.35
C SER A 442 24.60 -4.37 -6.35
N ILE A 443 23.37 -4.41 -5.84
CA ILE A 443 22.14 -4.30 -6.64
C ILE A 443 21.52 -2.94 -6.41
N LEU A 444 21.17 -2.23 -7.50
CA LEU A 444 20.35 -1.04 -7.45
C LEU A 444 18.94 -1.35 -7.95
N ASP A 445 17.96 -1.33 -7.05
CA ASP A 445 16.54 -1.39 -7.36
C ASP A 445 15.99 0.02 -7.61
N ALA A 446 15.88 0.40 -8.88
CA ALA A 446 15.29 1.66 -9.32
C ALA A 446 13.77 1.52 -9.55
N GLY A 447 13.07 1.04 -8.53
CA GLY A 447 11.62 0.87 -8.52
C GLY A 447 11.09 -0.42 -9.17
N PHE A 448 11.98 -1.34 -9.53
CA PHE A 448 11.64 -2.66 -10.05
C PHE A 448 10.88 -3.50 -9.02
N LEU A 449 11.38 -3.61 -7.79
CA LEU A 449 10.69 -4.35 -6.73
C LEU A 449 9.35 -3.67 -6.45
N PHE A 450 9.37 -2.37 -6.18
CA PHE A 450 8.16 -1.61 -5.88
C PHE A 450 7.03 -1.84 -6.90
N ARG A 451 7.34 -1.73 -8.19
CA ARG A 451 6.36 -1.88 -9.26
C ARG A 451 6.04 -3.34 -9.56
N GLY A 452 6.98 -4.26 -9.42
CA GLY A 452 6.73 -5.69 -9.59
C GLY A 452 5.65 -6.25 -8.65
N PHE A 453 5.50 -5.70 -7.43
CA PHE A 453 4.38 -6.11 -6.55
C PHE A 453 3.10 -5.29 -6.79
N ARG A 454 3.11 -4.30 -7.68
CA ARG A 454 1.90 -3.51 -7.98
C ARG A 454 0.87 -4.44 -8.62
N GLY A 455 -0.14 -4.78 -7.83
CA GLY A 455 -1.25 -5.60 -8.30
C GLY A 455 -1.09 -7.10 -8.12
N ARG A 456 0.00 -7.57 -7.52
CA ARG A 456 0.09 -8.97 -7.07
C ARG A 456 -0.75 -9.22 -5.83
N THR A 457 -1.27 -10.43 -5.74
CA THR A 457 -2.19 -10.92 -4.70
C THR A 457 -1.40 -11.36 -3.47
N LYS A 458 -0.22 -11.97 -3.68
CA LYS A 458 0.74 -12.28 -2.62
C LYS A 458 1.59 -11.06 -2.28
N LYS A 459 1.25 -10.42 -1.17
CA LYS A 459 2.04 -9.34 -0.54
C LYS A 459 2.56 -9.75 0.84
N SER A 460 2.75 -11.04 1.08
CA SER A 460 3.22 -11.50 2.38
C SER A 460 4.67 -11.05 2.61
N PRO A 461 5.05 -10.66 3.84
CA PRO A 461 6.43 -10.38 4.19
C PRO A 461 7.38 -11.53 3.89
N ALA A 462 6.91 -12.78 4.00
CA ALA A 462 7.70 -13.96 3.68
C ALA A 462 8.08 -14.01 2.20
N TYR A 463 7.14 -13.75 1.30
CA TYR A 463 7.38 -13.73 -0.14
C TYR A 463 8.36 -12.62 -0.53
N PHE A 464 8.19 -11.41 0.01
CA PHE A 464 9.15 -10.32 -0.20
C PHE A 464 10.57 -10.69 0.22
N ARG A 465 10.72 -11.32 1.39
CA ARG A 465 12.03 -11.79 1.85
C ARG A 465 12.64 -12.84 0.91
N ARG A 466 11.82 -13.72 0.32
CA ARG A 466 12.31 -14.68 -0.68
C ARG A 466 12.84 -13.96 -1.92
N VAL A 467 12.14 -12.94 -2.42
CA VAL A 467 12.63 -12.10 -3.53
C VAL A 467 13.99 -11.47 -3.19
N CYS A 468 14.13 -10.84 -2.02
CA CYS A 468 15.42 -10.25 -1.60
C CYS A 468 16.54 -11.29 -1.46
N ARG A 469 16.26 -12.48 -0.93
CA ARG A 469 17.25 -13.58 -0.89
C ARG A 469 17.67 -14.01 -2.29
N THR A 470 16.74 -14.08 -3.24
CA THR A 470 17.06 -14.41 -4.63
C THR A 470 17.96 -13.35 -5.26
N LEU A 471 17.72 -12.06 -4.97
CA LEU A 471 18.61 -10.98 -5.39
C LEU A 471 20.02 -11.14 -4.79
N ASP A 472 20.13 -11.44 -3.50
CA ASP A 472 21.43 -11.75 -2.86
C ASP A 472 22.14 -12.95 -3.50
N GLN A 473 21.39 -13.97 -3.93
CA GLN A 473 21.96 -15.12 -4.62
C GLN A 473 22.49 -14.76 -6.02
N LEU A 474 21.91 -13.77 -6.72
CA LEU A 474 22.47 -13.24 -7.98
C LEU A 474 23.85 -12.62 -7.74
N VAL A 475 23.99 -11.80 -6.70
CA VAL A 475 25.30 -11.22 -6.30
C VAL A 475 26.28 -12.34 -5.93
N SER A 476 25.83 -13.31 -5.14
CA SER A 476 26.68 -14.42 -4.68
C SER A 476 27.17 -15.32 -5.82
N ALA A 477 26.32 -15.56 -6.84
CA ALA A 477 26.66 -16.36 -8.01
C ALA A 477 27.73 -15.69 -8.90
N CYS A 478 27.90 -14.38 -8.78
CA CYS A 478 28.89 -13.59 -9.48
C CYS A 478 30.27 -13.52 -8.79
N GLY A 479 30.43 -14.23 -7.67
CA GLY A 479 31.67 -14.27 -6.89
C GLY A 479 31.85 -13.04 -5.99
N HIS A 480 32.48 -13.22 -4.83
CA HIS A 480 32.86 -12.09 -3.99
C HIS A 480 34.07 -11.40 -4.60
N ALA A 481 33.94 -10.11 -4.94
CA ALA A 481 35.11 -9.25 -5.13
C ALA A 481 35.97 -9.36 -3.87
N GLY A 482 37.19 -9.90 -4.00
CA GLY A 482 38.03 -10.23 -2.87
C GLY A 482 38.22 -9.06 -1.90
N ASP A 483 38.19 -9.38 -0.61
CA ASP A 483 38.84 -8.67 0.52
C ASP A 483 38.84 -7.12 0.48
N LYS A 484 37.77 -6.49 -0.03
CA LYS A 484 37.59 -5.04 0.14
C LYS A 484 37.15 -4.78 1.58
N THR A 485 37.98 -4.04 2.30
CA THR A 485 37.80 -3.60 3.68
C THR A 485 36.75 -2.50 3.85
N SER A 486 36.11 -2.03 2.78
CA SER A 486 35.06 -1.01 2.82
C SER A 486 33.65 -1.63 2.77
N PRO A 487 32.74 -1.25 3.68
CA PRO A 487 31.37 -1.75 3.70
C PRO A 487 30.55 -1.08 2.58
N SER A 488 30.55 -1.65 1.37
CA SER A 488 29.63 -1.21 0.30
C SER A 488 28.23 -1.83 0.51
N PRO A 489 27.15 -1.10 0.23
CA PRO A 489 25.80 -1.66 0.34
C PRO A 489 25.58 -2.76 -0.70
N THR A 490 25.04 -3.89 -0.26
CA THR A 490 24.71 -5.05 -1.13
C THR A 490 23.44 -4.79 -1.94
N LEU A 491 22.50 -4.02 -1.39
CA LEU A 491 21.25 -3.65 -2.05
C LEU A 491 20.91 -2.18 -1.77
N VAL A 492 20.72 -1.40 -2.83
CA VAL A 492 20.25 -0.02 -2.80
C VAL A 492 18.84 0.02 -3.40
N CYS A 493 17.82 0.36 -2.60
CA CYS A 493 16.43 0.43 -3.07
C CYS A 493 15.91 1.86 -3.11
N LEU A 494 15.27 2.22 -4.22
CA LEU A 494 14.63 3.51 -4.43
C LEU A 494 13.11 3.34 -4.45
N SER A 495 12.41 3.95 -3.50
CA SER A 495 10.96 3.81 -3.42
C SER A 495 10.24 5.08 -2.96
N PRO A 496 9.14 5.48 -3.64
CA PRO A 496 8.31 6.60 -3.20
C PRO A 496 7.38 6.22 -2.03
N ARG A 497 7.28 4.94 -1.63
CA ARG A 497 6.31 4.49 -0.60
C ARG A 497 6.96 4.15 0.74
N LYS A 498 6.49 4.82 1.80
CA LYS A 498 6.83 4.52 3.21
C LYS A 498 6.40 3.11 3.64
N GLN A 499 5.38 2.53 3.00
CA GLN A 499 4.74 1.26 3.40
C GLN A 499 5.61 0.01 3.18
N TRP A 500 6.56 0.05 2.25
CA TRP A 500 7.47 -1.07 1.95
C TRP A 500 8.57 -1.26 3.01
N ARG A 501 8.47 -0.49 4.10
CA ARG A 501 9.49 -0.30 5.14
C ARG A 501 9.00 -0.68 6.53
N LYS A 502 7.93 -1.46 6.66
CA LYS A 502 7.69 -2.06 7.97
C LYS A 502 8.93 -2.89 8.31
N LYS A 503 9.38 -2.80 9.57
CA LYS A 503 10.55 -3.52 10.13
C LYS A 503 10.58 -5.02 9.77
N GLU A 504 9.43 -5.57 9.40
CA GLU A 504 9.21 -6.94 8.97
C GLU A 504 9.82 -7.31 7.60
N PHE A 505 10.10 -6.34 6.72
CA PHE A 505 10.49 -6.58 5.32
C PHE A 505 12.01 -6.58 5.10
N LEU A 506 12.69 -5.42 5.19
CA LEU A 506 14.13 -5.28 4.89
C LEU A 506 15.04 -5.49 6.11
N THR A 507 14.62 -5.11 7.32
CA THR A 507 15.41 -5.27 8.56
C THR A 507 15.17 -6.61 9.26
N HIS A 508 14.58 -7.56 8.54
CA HIS A 508 14.26 -8.87 9.09
C HIS A 508 15.54 -9.70 9.36
N PRO A 509 15.68 -10.36 10.53
CA PRO A 509 16.89 -11.13 10.86
C PRO A 509 17.30 -12.17 9.81
N LYS A 510 16.32 -12.86 9.18
CA LYS A 510 16.56 -13.83 8.09
C LYS A 510 17.18 -13.24 6.81
N LEU A 511 17.19 -11.91 6.62
CA LEU A 511 17.88 -11.28 5.49
C LEU A 511 19.32 -10.88 5.85
N GLY A 512 19.61 -10.68 7.13
CA GLY A 512 20.95 -10.30 7.58
C GLY A 512 21.40 -8.91 7.14
N TYR A 513 20.48 -8.02 6.75
CA TYR A 513 20.81 -6.64 6.43
C TYR A 513 20.90 -5.76 7.68
N ASP A 514 21.86 -4.85 7.68
CA ASP A 514 21.79 -3.58 8.37
C ASP A 514 21.33 -2.51 7.37
N VAL A 515 20.24 -1.80 7.67
CA VAL A 515 19.58 -0.93 6.70
C VAL A 515 19.75 0.52 7.11
N GLN A 516 20.35 1.31 6.25
CA GLN A 516 20.42 2.77 6.36
C GLN A 516 19.40 3.36 5.40
N SER A 517 18.61 4.31 5.87
CA SER A 517 17.63 5.02 5.04
C SER A 517 17.98 6.49 4.95
N LEU A 518 17.73 7.07 3.78
CA LEU A 518 17.89 8.49 3.54
C LEU A 518 16.68 9.02 2.78
N ILE A 519 16.29 10.24 3.09
CA ILE A 519 15.25 10.98 2.36
C ILE A 519 15.96 11.76 1.25
N ALA A 520 15.75 11.36 0.00
CA ALA A 520 16.36 11.99 -1.19
C ALA A 520 15.90 13.44 -1.43
N ALA A 521 14.78 13.85 -0.81
CA ALA A 521 14.14 15.12 -1.13
C ALA A 521 14.84 16.33 -0.48
N LYS A 522 15.78 16.95 -1.20
CA LYS A 522 16.17 18.35 -0.99
C LYS A 522 15.02 19.28 -1.39
N LYS A 523 14.25 19.72 -0.38
CA LYS A 523 13.60 21.04 -0.18
C LYS A 523 12.96 21.86 -1.34
N GLN A 524 12.82 21.44 -2.59
CA GLN A 524 12.41 22.38 -3.65
C GLN A 524 11.35 21.98 -4.69
N THR A 525 10.71 20.82 -4.65
CA THR A 525 9.54 20.55 -5.52
C THR A 525 8.42 19.82 -4.78
N SER A 526 7.17 20.11 -5.17
CA SER A 526 5.92 19.57 -4.59
C SER A 526 5.69 18.07 -4.87
N GLY A 527 6.75 17.30 -5.10
CA GLY A 527 6.71 15.88 -5.44
C GLY A 527 6.60 14.97 -4.21
N THR A 528 6.13 13.74 -4.42
CA THR A 528 6.18 12.69 -3.39
C THR A 528 7.65 12.40 -3.07
N PRO A 529 8.08 12.42 -1.79
CA PRO A 529 9.47 12.17 -1.44
C PRO A 529 9.90 10.78 -1.90
N VAL A 530 11.01 10.73 -2.63
CA VAL A 530 11.74 9.49 -2.92
C VAL A 530 12.66 9.19 -1.74
N TYR A 531 12.84 7.92 -1.43
CA TYR A 531 13.68 7.49 -0.33
C TYR A 531 14.66 6.45 -0.84
N VAL A 532 15.88 6.54 -0.32
CA VAL A 532 17.00 5.66 -0.67
C VAL A 532 17.28 4.76 0.52
N TYR A 533 17.29 3.45 0.30
CA TYR A 533 17.60 2.44 1.30
C TYR A 533 18.90 1.76 0.92
N CYS A 534 19.93 1.91 1.74
CA CYS A 534 21.20 1.21 1.59
C CYS A 534 21.24 0.04 2.58
N CYS A 535 21.23 -1.19 2.07
CA CYS A 535 21.25 -2.42 2.86
C CYS A 535 22.67 -3.02 2.82
N PHE A 536 23.28 -3.14 3.99
CA PHE A 536 24.62 -3.70 4.19
C PHE A 536 24.50 -5.10 4.78
N LYS A 537 25.23 -6.07 4.25
CA LYS A 537 25.21 -7.43 4.79
C LYS A 537 25.99 -7.48 6.11
N LYS A 538 25.37 -7.95 7.19
CA LYS A 538 26.06 -8.13 8.47
C LYS A 538 27.16 -9.17 8.29
N GLN A 539 28.42 -8.75 8.44
CA GLN A 539 29.51 -9.70 8.61
C GLN A 539 29.20 -10.54 9.86
N GLY A 540 29.13 -11.85 9.69
CA GLY A 540 28.80 -12.75 10.80
C GLY A 540 29.81 -12.54 11.92
N VAL A 541 29.33 -12.19 13.12
CA VAL A 541 30.15 -12.17 14.33
C VAL A 541 30.50 -13.62 14.69
N ARG A 542 31.44 -14.20 13.97
CA ARG A 542 32.24 -15.35 14.37
C ARG A 542 33.67 -14.98 13.98
N ASP A 543 34.54 -14.92 14.98
CA ASP A 543 36.01 -14.83 14.86
C ASP A 543 36.72 -13.49 15.11
N PHE A 544 36.17 -12.57 15.92
CA PHE A 544 36.99 -11.52 16.54
C PHE A 544 36.75 -11.40 18.05
N ALA A 545 37.29 -12.36 18.80
CA ALA A 545 37.59 -12.19 20.21
C ALA A 545 39.11 -11.92 20.37
N ALA A 546 39.53 -10.67 20.20
CA ALA A 546 40.82 -10.16 20.69
C ALA A 546 40.74 -8.62 20.89
N PRO A 547 41.48 -8.05 21.86
CA PRO A 547 41.10 -6.79 22.50
C PRO A 547 41.54 -5.54 21.74
N ALA A 548 40.74 -4.49 21.96
CA ALA A 548 40.84 -3.14 21.41
C ALA A 548 42.27 -2.60 21.21
N ALA A 549 42.59 -2.31 19.95
CA ALA A 549 43.64 -1.36 19.59
C ALA A 549 42.99 -0.12 18.95
N LYS A 550 43.30 1.03 19.52
CA LYS A 550 42.84 2.38 19.14
C LYS A 550 43.06 2.63 17.65
N MET A 551 41.97 2.88 16.91
CA MET A 551 42.03 3.57 15.60
C MET A 551 41.38 4.94 15.71
N VAL A 552 42.06 5.92 15.13
CA VAL A 552 41.71 7.34 15.07
C VAL A 552 40.65 7.53 13.98
N PRO A 553 39.55 8.28 14.20
CA PRO A 553 38.48 8.38 13.22
C PRO A 553 38.80 9.41 12.13
N HIS A 554 38.62 9.00 10.88
CA HIS A 554 38.46 9.91 9.74
C HIS A 554 36.99 10.35 9.64
N THR A 555 36.79 11.52 9.05
CA THR A 555 35.66 12.45 9.22
C THR A 555 34.29 12.05 8.62
N SER A 556 33.96 10.76 8.53
CA SER A 556 32.62 10.25 8.17
C SER A 556 31.85 9.61 9.33
N ASP A 557 32.48 9.47 10.51
CA ASP A 557 31.93 8.72 11.64
C ASP A 557 30.97 9.52 12.56
N GLU A 558 30.97 10.86 12.56
CA GLU A 558 30.19 11.63 13.54
C GLU A 558 28.67 11.44 13.40
N SER A 559 28.15 11.24 12.18
CA SER A 559 26.70 11.01 11.96
C SER A 559 26.28 9.60 12.38
N VAL A 560 27.11 8.60 12.12
CA VAL A 560 26.88 7.21 12.54
C VAL A 560 26.99 7.08 14.05
N ILE A 561 28.03 7.67 14.65
CA ILE A 561 28.22 7.72 16.10
C ILE A 561 27.07 8.45 16.78
N SER A 562 26.59 9.58 16.24
CA SER A 562 25.48 10.33 16.83
C SER A 562 24.14 9.60 16.71
N ARG A 563 23.89 8.89 15.60
CA ARG A 563 22.70 8.04 15.41
C ARG A 563 22.70 6.85 16.36
N ASP A 564 23.80 6.11 16.43
CA ASP A 564 23.90 4.92 17.28
C ASP A 564 23.82 5.33 18.77
N ALA A 565 24.45 6.45 19.14
CA ALA A 565 24.31 7.04 20.47
C ALA A 565 22.86 7.50 20.78
N ALA A 566 22.11 7.96 19.78
CA ALA A 566 20.71 8.35 19.94
C ALA A 566 19.80 7.11 20.12
N LEU A 567 20.06 6.03 19.37
CA LEU A 567 19.36 4.75 19.51
C LEU A 567 19.62 4.09 20.87
N GLU A 568 20.87 4.09 21.33
CA GLU A 568 21.21 3.62 22.68
C GLU A 568 20.47 4.40 23.76
N THR A 569 20.42 5.73 23.63
CA THR A 569 19.67 6.60 24.56
C THR A 569 18.19 6.25 24.55
N TRP A 570 17.62 6.01 23.36
CA TRP A 570 16.21 5.63 23.24
C TRP A 570 15.91 4.27 23.91
N LEU A 571 16.78 3.27 23.72
CA LEU A 571 16.65 1.96 24.39
C LEU A 571 16.73 2.09 25.91
N GLU A 572 17.63 2.95 26.41
CA GLU A 572 17.73 3.25 27.84
C GLU A 572 16.42 3.87 28.36
N LEU A 573 15.87 4.86 27.65
CA LEU A 573 14.60 5.51 27.97
C LEU A 573 13.41 4.54 27.95
N GLU A 574 13.33 3.64 26.97
CA GLU A 574 12.29 2.61 26.88
C GLU A 574 12.35 1.64 28.07
N ASN A 575 13.55 1.22 28.46
CA ASN A 575 13.75 0.39 29.65
C ASN A 575 13.37 1.12 30.95
N MET A 576 13.71 2.40 31.08
CA MET A 576 13.31 3.22 32.23
C MET A 576 11.79 3.37 32.30
N LEU A 577 11.14 3.68 31.17
CA LEU A 577 9.69 3.81 31.06
C LEU A 577 8.99 2.51 31.46
N PHE A 578 9.40 1.38 30.88
CA PHE A 578 8.83 0.07 31.18
C PHE A 578 9.01 -0.31 32.65
N THR A 579 10.20 -0.06 33.21
CA THR A 579 10.48 -0.31 34.63
C THR A 579 9.57 0.52 35.53
N ARG A 580 9.34 1.80 35.19
CA ARG A 580 8.47 2.68 35.98
C ARG A 580 7.00 2.29 35.85
N GLN A 581 6.52 1.96 34.65
CA GLN A 581 5.18 1.44 34.41
C GLN A 581 4.91 0.17 35.23
N LYS A 582 5.88 -0.76 35.26
CA LYS A 582 5.79 -1.99 36.05
C LYS A 582 5.68 -1.72 37.55
N LYS A 583 6.43 -0.73 38.07
CA LYS A 583 6.35 -0.31 39.48
C LYS A 583 5.01 0.35 39.84
N LEU A 584 4.36 1.00 38.88
CA LEU A 584 3.10 1.74 39.07
C LEU A 584 1.86 0.99 38.55
N THR A 585 2.01 -0.29 38.20
CA THR A 585 0.91 -1.10 37.67
C THR A 585 -0.24 -1.18 38.67
N GLY A 586 -1.45 -0.83 38.24
CA GLY A 586 -2.65 -0.78 39.08
C GLY A 586 -2.91 0.56 39.79
N VAL A 587 -1.97 1.51 39.74
CA VAL A 587 -2.13 2.86 40.34
C VAL A 587 -2.07 3.97 39.28
N ILE A 588 -1.64 3.65 38.06
CA ILE A 588 -1.52 4.61 36.96
C ILE A 588 -2.83 4.84 36.23
N ILE A 589 -3.19 6.11 36.00
CA ILE A 589 -4.33 6.51 35.18
C ILE A 589 -3.83 6.78 33.76
N VAL A 590 -4.40 6.12 32.75
CA VAL A 590 -4.06 6.39 31.35
C VAL A 590 -4.90 7.56 30.85
N ILE A 591 -4.22 8.61 30.36
CA ILE A 591 -4.83 9.79 29.74
C ILE A 591 -4.95 9.53 28.24
N ASP A 592 -6.08 8.95 27.86
CA ASP A 592 -6.48 8.60 26.49
C ASP A 592 -7.67 9.46 25.99
N SER A 593 -8.29 10.23 26.86
CA SER A 593 -9.52 10.95 26.60
C SER A 593 -9.62 12.21 27.48
N SER A 594 -10.57 13.08 27.14
CA SER A 594 -10.80 14.30 27.90
C SER A 594 -11.30 14.05 29.31
N SER A 595 -12.19 13.07 29.46
CA SER A 595 -12.74 12.64 30.73
C SER A 595 -11.65 12.08 31.64
N SER A 596 -10.71 11.28 31.11
CA SER A 596 -9.59 10.76 31.89
C SER A 596 -8.61 11.86 32.32
N ARG A 597 -8.38 12.88 31.48
CA ARG A 597 -7.59 14.08 31.87
C ARG A 597 -8.26 14.91 32.95
N ILE A 598 -9.56 15.19 32.83
CA ILE A 598 -10.31 15.99 33.81
C ILE A 598 -10.32 15.24 35.15
N LYS A 599 -10.64 13.94 35.12
CA LYS A 599 -10.63 13.09 36.30
C LYS A 599 -9.27 13.08 37.00
N ALA A 600 -8.17 12.91 36.26
CA ALA A 600 -6.83 12.97 36.84
C ALA A 600 -6.51 14.32 37.50
N GLY A 601 -7.01 15.42 36.93
CA GLY A 601 -6.89 16.76 37.52
C GLY A 601 -7.77 16.98 38.75
N GLU A 602 -8.94 16.36 38.82
CA GLU A 602 -9.83 16.39 40.00
C GLU A 602 -9.30 15.51 41.13
N ASP A 603 -8.80 14.32 40.80
CA ASP A 603 -8.15 13.41 41.74
C ASP A 603 -6.90 14.07 42.36
N GLU A 604 -6.14 14.83 41.58
CA GLU A 604 -5.02 15.64 42.07
C GLU A 604 -5.48 16.74 43.05
N LYS A 605 -6.52 17.51 42.70
CA LYS A 605 -7.07 18.53 43.60
C LYS A 605 -7.53 17.93 44.92
N LYS A 606 -8.19 16.78 44.85
CA LYS A 606 -8.68 16.05 46.03
C LYS A 606 -7.51 15.57 46.88
N ALA A 607 -6.48 14.97 46.27
CA ALA A 607 -5.28 14.53 46.98
C ALA A 607 -4.57 15.69 47.70
N THR A 608 -4.48 16.86 47.08
CA THR A 608 -3.89 18.07 47.67
C THR A 608 -4.76 18.64 48.80
N ALA A 609 -6.09 18.60 48.67
CA ALA A 609 -7.01 19.06 49.73
C ALA A 609 -7.00 18.14 50.96
N ASP A 610 -6.95 16.82 50.76
CA ASP A 610 -6.87 15.82 51.83
C ASP A 610 -5.54 15.94 52.61
N GLN A 611 -4.47 16.39 51.95
CA GLN A 611 -3.16 16.58 52.56
C GLN A 611 -3.11 17.77 53.53
N ASN A 612 -3.82 18.86 53.25
CA ASN A 612 -3.89 20.00 54.19
C ASN A 612 -4.53 19.60 55.54
N ASN A 613 -5.14 18.40 55.63
CA ASN A 613 -5.76 17.86 56.83
C ASN A 613 -4.94 16.75 57.53
N THR A 614 -3.86 16.24 56.93
CA THR A 614 -3.09 15.10 57.48
C THR A 614 -1.57 15.23 57.24
N ASP A 615 -0.76 15.01 58.28
CA ASP A 615 0.71 15.17 58.30
C ASP A 615 1.49 14.06 57.53
N GLY A 616 0.87 13.51 56.48
CA GLY A 616 1.35 12.38 55.69
C GLY A 616 2.06 12.78 54.40
N ALA A 617 2.85 11.86 53.84
CA ALA A 617 3.56 12.04 52.58
C ALA A 617 2.61 12.39 51.41
N LEU A 618 3.05 13.31 50.53
CA LEU A 618 2.35 13.78 49.33
C LEU A 618 1.74 12.61 48.53
N LYS A 619 0.41 12.54 48.49
CA LYS A 619 -0.32 11.55 47.69
C LYS A 619 -0.28 11.94 46.21
N LYS A 620 0.71 11.42 45.49
CA LYS A 620 0.88 11.65 44.05
C LYS A 620 -0.19 10.90 43.23
N VAL A 621 -0.83 11.58 42.28
CA VAL A 621 -1.72 10.97 41.28
C VAL A 621 -0.92 10.66 40.04
N TYR A 622 -0.58 9.38 39.85
CA TYR A 622 0.24 8.93 38.73
C TYR A 622 -0.58 8.77 37.46
N VAL A 623 -0.02 9.25 36.34
CA VAL A 623 -0.65 9.22 35.03
C VAL A 623 0.32 8.79 33.95
N GLN A 624 -0.23 8.20 32.90
CA GLN A 624 0.44 7.96 31.63
C GLN A 624 -0.24 8.82 30.55
N ALA A 625 0.54 9.60 29.82
CA ALA A 625 0.05 10.37 28.68
C ALA A 625 0.82 9.98 27.42
N SER A 626 0.09 9.90 26.30
CA SER A 626 0.67 9.69 24.97
C SER A 626 0.17 10.77 24.02
N GLY A 627 1.07 11.35 23.22
CA GLY A 627 0.68 12.40 22.28
C GLY A 627 1.82 12.95 21.44
N GLU A 628 1.50 13.89 20.55
CA GLU A 628 2.46 14.59 19.69
C GLU A 628 3.03 15.82 20.40
N ILE A 629 4.35 16.01 20.33
CA ILE A 629 5.00 17.22 20.84
C ILE A 629 4.70 18.40 19.90
N THR A 630 3.94 19.37 20.37
CA THR A 630 3.64 20.60 19.60
C THR A 630 4.64 21.72 19.86
N ARG A 631 5.31 21.69 21.02
CA ARG A 631 6.30 22.71 21.43
C ARG A 631 7.28 22.17 22.47
N VAL A 632 8.55 22.55 22.33
CA VAL A 632 9.63 22.30 23.31
C VAL A 632 10.21 23.65 23.78
N ARG A 633 10.37 23.84 25.10
CA ARG A 633 11.06 24.98 25.70
C ARG A 633 12.14 24.48 26.65
N LYS A 634 13.39 24.83 26.39
CA LYS A 634 14.57 24.38 27.13
C LYS A 634 15.04 25.49 28.08
N PHE A 635 15.44 25.13 29.29
CA PHE A 635 16.01 26.05 30.28
C PHE A 635 17.39 25.54 30.72
N SER A 636 18.28 26.46 31.08
CA SER A 636 19.69 26.17 31.39
C SER A 636 19.92 25.32 32.64
N ASN A 637 18.90 25.13 33.48
CA ASN A 637 19.03 24.55 34.82
C ASN A 637 18.51 23.09 34.91
N GLY A 638 18.62 22.30 33.83
CA GLY A 638 18.11 20.92 33.84
C GLY A 638 16.58 20.85 33.90
N MET A 639 15.91 21.84 33.30
CA MET A 639 14.46 21.94 33.21
C MET A 639 14.02 22.12 31.75
N ALA A 640 12.91 21.50 31.37
CA ALA A 640 12.29 21.70 30.07
C ALA A 640 10.76 21.58 30.17
N PHE A 641 10.06 22.36 29.35
CA PHE A 641 8.61 22.27 29.21
C PHE A 641 8.26 21.80 27.80
N LEU A 642 7.39 20.79 27.71
CA LEU A 642 6.80 20.32 26.47
C LEU A 642 5.30 20.63 26.46
N SER A 643 4.75 20.85 25.27
CA SER A 643 3.31 20.88 25.03
C SER A 643 2.95 19.63 24.25
N LEU A 644 2.14 18.77 24.85
CA LEU A 644 1.76 17.47 24.31
C LEU A 644 0.30 17.51 23.85
N GLU A 645 0.07 17.33 22.55
CA GLU A 645 -1.26 17.16 21.98
C GLU A 645 -1.65 15.69 22.03
N LEU A 646 -2.72 15.37 22.75
CA LEU A 646 -3.09 13.98 23.03
C LEU A 646 -3.68 13.30 21.78
N ALA A 647 -3.18 12.11 21.45
CA ALA A 647 -3.54 11.39 20.23
C ALA A 647 -5.06 11.14 20.11
N GLY A 648 -5.66 11.52 18.98
CA GLY A 648 -7.07 11.23 18.67
C GLY A 648 -8.11 12.12 19.37
N THR A 649 -7.71 13.21 20.04
CA THR A 649 -8.63 13.96 20.91
C THR A 649 -9.14 15.29 20.34
N GLY A 650 -8.54 15.86 19.30
CA GLY A 650 -9.01 17.12 18.65
C GLY A 650 -9.18 18.29 19.63
N TYR A 651 -8.39 18.33 20.71
CA TYR A 651 -8.59 19.26 21.83
C TYR A 651 -7.86 20.60 21.62
N ASP A 652 -8.52 21.72 21.99
CA ASP A 652 -7.98 23.07 21.84
C ASP A 652 -6.76 23.41 22.73
N ARG A 653 -6.43 22.58 23.74
CA ARG A 653 -5.31 22.88 24.68
C ARG A 653 -4.39 21.69 24.95
N PRO A 654 -3.10 21.77 24.56
CA PRO A 654 -2.13 20.72 24.83
C PRO A 654 -1.90 20.53 26.33
N LEU A 655 -1.55 19.31 26.73
CA LEU A 655 -1.08 18.99 28.08
C LEU A 655 0.33 19.56 28.27
N GLN A 656 0.52 20.36 29.31
CA GLN A 656 1.87 20.79 29.69
C GLN A 656 2.58 19.64 30.37
N VAL A 657 3.76 19.30 29.85
CA VAL A 657 4.65 18.28 30.38
C VAL A 657 5.92 18.98 30.86
N PHE A 658 6.39 18.66 32.05
CA PHE A 658 7.58 19.25 32.62
C PHE A 658 8.60 18.18 32.95
N LEU A 659 9.79 18.43 32.44
CA LEU A 659 10.97 17.60 32.62
C LEU A 659 11.89 18.31 33.59
N GLU A 660 12.21 17.65 34.69
CA GLU A 660 13.14 18.14 35.68
C GLU A 660 14.14 17.05 35.97
N ARG A 661 15.42 17.39 35.86
CA ARG A 661 16.54 16.46 36.02
C ARG A 661 16.47 15.67 37.33
N GLU A 662 16.11 16.33 38.44
CA GLU A 662 16.03 15.71 39.76
C GLU A 662 14.88 14.71 39.84
N THR A 663 13.74 15.02 39.25
CA THR A 663 12.59 14.09 39.21
C THR A 663 12.84 12.89 38.30
N LEU A 664 13.60 13.09 37.21
CA LEU A 664 13.96 12.05 36.24
C LEU A 664 15.16 11.19 36.68
N GLU A 665 15.83 11.57 37.77
CA GLU A 665 17.07 10.96 38.24
C GLU A 665 18.19 10.94 37.17
N TRP A 666 18.21 11.94 36.28
CA TRP A 666 19.17 12.02 35.18
C TRP A 666 20.43 12.80 35.55
N SER A 667 21.57 12.41 34.97
CA SER A 667 22.76 13.27 34.99
C SER A 667 22.54 14.52 34.13
N PRO A 668 23.26 15.63 34.37
CA PRO A 668 23.18 16.82 33.50
C PRO A 668 23.44 16.50 32.03
N ALA A 669 24.38 15.58 31.76
CA ALA A 669 24.71 15.12 30.42
C ALA A 669 23.56 14.34 29.77
N MET A 670 22.95 13.40 30.50
CA MET A 670 21.79 12.64 30.01
C MET A 670 20.61 13.57 29.73
N PHE A 671 20.33 14.52 30.62
CA PHE A 671 19.26 15.50 30.42
C PHE A 671 19.49 16.35 29.18
N ALA A 672 20.69 16.90 29.00
CA ALA A 672 21.05 17.68 27.82
C ALA A 672 20.92 16.83 26.53
N LYS A 673 21.39 15.58 26.57
CA LYS A 673 21.30 14.62 25.47
C LYS A 673 19.84 14.38 25.10
N VAL A 674 18.99 13.91 26.02
CA VAL A 674 17.58 13.59 25.73
C VAL A 674 16.79 14.82 25.28
N VAL A 675 16.95 15.96 25.95
CA VAL A 675 16.23 17.19 25.58
C VAL A 675 16.70 17.74 24.22
N SER A 676 17.94 17.44 23.80
CA SER A 676 18.40 17.74 22.44
C SER A 676 17.70 16.91 21.36
N LEU A 677 17.29 15.69 21.71
CA LEU A 677 16.58 14.76 20.83
C LEU A 677 15.11 15.19 20.63
N LEU A 678 14.42 15.70 21.64
CA LEU A 678 12.99 16.04 21.53
C LEU A 678 12.72 17.16 20.48
N ARG A 679 11.89 16.86 19.48
CA ARG A 679 11.44 17.79 18.43
C ARG A 679 9.93 17.94 18.41
N LYS A 680 9.47 18.98 17.69
CA LYS A 680 8.05 19.15 17.38
C LYS A 680 7.65 18.10 16.33
N GLY A 681 6.53 17.42 16.53
CA GLY A 681 6.03 16.34 15.68
C GLY A 681 6.30 14.94 16.25
N ASP A 682 7.25 14.81 17.17
CA ASP A 682 7.56 13.51 17.76
C ASP A 682 6.40 13.02 18.63
N GLU A 683 6.04 11.75 18.50
CA GLU A 683 5.15 11.10 19.45
C GLU A 683 5.92 10.76 20.74
N LEU A 684 5.36 11.13 21.89
CA LEU A 684 5.94 10.92 23.21
C LEU A 684 4.98 10.12 24.08
N VAL A 685 5.51 9.12 24.78
CA VAL A 685 4.87 8.44 25.89
C VAL A 685 5.55 8.85 27.18
N ALA A 686 4.81 9.47 28.09
CA ALA A 686 5.34 9.94 29.37
C ALA A 686 4.54 9.36 30.55
N VAL A 687 5.26 8.96 31.58
CA VAL A 687 4.72 8.51 32.86
C VAL A 687 5.24 9.42 33.96
N GLY A 688 4.33 9.85 34.82
CA GLY A 688 4.64 10.81 35.86
C GLY A 688 3.46 11.02 36.78
N PHE A 689 3.42 12.17 37.46
CA PHE A 689 2.29 12.55 38.31
C PHE A 689 1.74 13.92 37.96
N MET A 690 0.45 14.12 38.21
CA MET A 690 -0.20 15.41 38.03
C MET A 690 0.30 16.39 39.08
N ALA A 691 0.69 17.58 38.63
CA ALA A 691 1.14 18.69 39.45
C ALA A 691 0.53 20.00 38.95
N ARG A 692 0.75 21.09 39.68
CA ARG A 692 0.36 22.44 39.27
C ARG A 692 1.58 23.33 39.20
N ASN A 693 1.65 24.14 38.14
CA ASN A 693 2.64 25.22 38.10
C ASN A 693 2.25 26.35 39.05
N ALA A 694 3.14 27.34 39.22
CA ALA A 694 2.90 28.52 40.04
C ALA A 694 1.66 29.36 39.62
N ARG A 695 1.12 29.16 38.41
CA ARG A 695 -0.12 29.80 37.93
C ARG A 695 -1.37 28.95 38.18
N GLY A 696 -1.23 27.82 38.86
CA GLY A 696 -2.31 26.88 39.17
C GLY A 696 -2.76 26.01 37.99
N HIS A 697 -2.07 26.04 36.84
CA HIS A 697 -2.42 25.16 35.72
C HIS A 697 -1.92 23.74 35.95
N ALA A 698 -2.76 22.77 35.64
CA ALA A 698 -2.41 21.36 35.71
C ALA A 698 -1.36 20.99 34.65
N MET A 699 -0.35 20.26 35.07
CA MET A 699 0.78 19.81 34.27
C MET A 699 1.20 18.41 34.69
N LEU A 700 1.84 17.69 33.79
CA LEU A 700 2.45 16.39 34.05
C LEU A 700 3.91 16.57 34.45
N GLN A 701 4.24 16.27 35.71
CA GLN A 701 5.63 16.13 36.16
C GLN A 701 6.12 14.73 35.78
N VAL A 702 7.11 14.64 34.90
CA VAL A 702 7.55 13.35 34.34
C VAL A 702 8.60 12.67 35.22
N GLU A 703 8.43 11.37 35.44
CA GLU A 703 9.42 10.50 36.10
C GLU A 703 10.05 9.50 35.12
N ALA A 704 9.37 9.14 34.03
CA ALA A 704 9.95 8.37 32.94
C ALA A 704 9.25 8.71 31.62
N LEU A 705 9.99 8.68 30.52
CA LEU A 705 9.45 8.94 29.18
C LEU A 705 10.17 8.11 28.14
N SER A 706 9.50 7.88 27.01
CA SER A 706 10.11 7.37 25.79
C SER A 706 9.39 7.97 24.58
N LEU A 707 10.06 8.07 23.44
CA LEU A 707 9.44 8.46 22.19
C LEU A 707 8.67 7.27 21.61
N ALA A 708 7.39 7.48 21.30
CA ALA A 708 6.55 6.50 20.64
C ALA A 708 7.04 6.31 19.20
N ARG A 709 7.12 5.05 18.77
CA ARG A 709 7.96 4.66 17.64
C ARG A 709 7.25 4.93 16.30
N SER A 710 7.37 6.14 15.76
CA SER A 710 6.95 6.49 14.38
C SER A 710 8.09 6.45 13.34
N GLY A 711 9.20 5.76 13.59
CA GLY A 711 10.28 5.58 12.59
C GLY A 711 11.06 6.86 12.24
N GLU A 712 11.00 7.90 13.08
CA GLU A 712 11.58 9.23 12.81
C GLU A 712 12.98 9.44 13.40
N TYR A 713 13.57 8.45 14.08
CA TYR A 713 15.00 8.51 14.42
C TYR A 713 15.92 8.41 13.18
N GLU A 714 15.36 8.09 12.01
CA GLU A 714 16.03 8.15 10.70
C GLU A 714 16.28 9.59 10.22
N ALA A 715 15.70 10.60 10.88
CA ALA A 715 15.90 12.01 10.58
C ALA A 715 16.99 12.70 11.43
N TYR A 716 17.74 11.95 12.25
CA TYR A 716 18.94 12.48 12.91
C TYR A 716 20.10 12.51 11.92
N ASN A 717 20.09 13.57 11.11
CA ASN A 717 21.27 14.25 10.59
C ASN A 717 21.24 15.69 11.11
#